data_AF-A0A135LQL2-F1
#
_entry.id   AF-A0A135LQL2-F1
#
_cell.length_a   1.000
_cell.length_b   1.000
_cell.length_c   1.000
_cell.angle_alpha   90.00
_cell.angle_beta   90.00
_cell.angle_gamma   90.00
#
_symmetry.space_group_name_H-M   'P 1'
#
loop_
_entity.id
_entity.type
_entity.pdbx_description
1 polymer ?
#
loop_
_entity_poly.entity_id
_entity_poly.type
_entity_poly.pdbx_seq_one_letter_code
_entity_poly.pdbx_strand_id
1 'polypeptide(L)'
;MMTLHRQFRRRAVIVLALVGLIIWHLHWQRHDASIEVTQYPLLSKYVSSKRGNGGAWHIPPDWVEGSGATIENIIDAAKLALNASRSLPERQVPHSTIPLIIHQTWKDTNLDQWPKKFRQSAETWLSGVDSGNMAYFLWDDTGIAEFMRHFEPEIESQFYALPSNVERSDVFRVLVSKWIGGIYGDMDTEPTRPPSTWVAPADLQPWQDPETGKMYNSTEPVKAIVGLEADCLPDSDLYWRMGYFYPIQLTQWSFAWAPGHPILQLFIDRLFATIQAVSEKNGGQLQSHLSQNALYDIDPLNLTGPVAFTDATRGWLETDYGLRWNALSGLTDGGLSKLVGDVLVLPITGFSTFNGKCIVLASDVSNISHSGFRQRLDITTLNMPASLECDGYELDSESLLGRRNRDLRVSEWRHHTFALHWTRKTLTALLTRVFLILAQALGVLFGLRIGRRGWFLTLRSRVQRSGFQGRGNIENKQVFIAAVLYDPQGEFASGKWGQAVLQLIELLGEQNVFLSLYENNSGREGENAIRALADKVTCDKSIVSEPGLSLGGIPRVTIPGEETRIRRIDYLAEVRNRALQPLQNGNTTYDKLLYLNDVIFDPVEALQLLFCTNADANGVAQYRAACAMDFSNAFKFYDTYATRDLQGYGIGLPFYPWFTTAGRAQSRQDVLEGRDAVRVRSCWGGMTAFDAHFFQGGNPVRFRADSEIFWDASECCIIHADIQSAASNSEESEVSGSYINPFVRVAYDEKSHSWLWITRRFEKLYPFIHNILNHLVGLPQYNPRRAEVFGQKVMDTVWVPGDGEGQQGQVRTMQREAGNDGFCGRRGLEVLVEERMPGQDGFEAIRVPAGLD
;
A
#
# COMPACT_ATOMS: atom_id res chain seq x y z
N MET A 1 16.41 31.98 -47.64
CA MET A 1 16.63 30.85 -46.70
C MET A 1 17.76 31.07 -45.69
N MET A 2 18.86 31.79 -46.01
CA MET A 2 19.96 32.04 -45.06
C MET A 2 19.69 33.11 -43.98
N THR A 3 18.75 34.04 -44.19
CA THR A 3 18.40 35.10 -43.23
C THR A 3 17.53 34.62 -42.07
N LEU A 4 16.67 33.62 -42.30
CA LEU A 4 15.79 33.04 -41.28
C LEU A 4 16.59 32.24 -40.23
N HIS A 5 17.67 31.58 -40.66
CA HIS A 5 18.53 30.75 -39.81
C HIS A 5 19.39 31.59 -38.83
N ARG A 6 19.78 32.81 -39.23
CA ARG A 6 20.48 33.77 -38.34
C ARG A 6 19.57 34.38 -37.28
N GLN A 7 18.30 34.65 -37.61
CA GLN A 7 17.32 35.14 -36.64
C GLN A 7 16.92 34.05 -35.64
N PHE A 8 16.82 32.79 -36.08
CA PHE A 8 16.55 31.65 -35.20
C PHE A 8 17.70 31.39 -34.22
N ARG A 9 18.95 31.46 -34.67
CA ARG A 9 20.13 31.36 -33.78
C ARG A 9 20.20 32.51 -32.76
N ARG A 10 19.90 33.75 -33.16
CA ARG A 10 19.86 34.89 -32.22
C ARG A 10 18.75 34.74 -31.18
N ARG A 11 17.55 34.29 -31.58
CA ARG A 11 16.45 34.03 -30.64
C ARG A 11 16.74 32.84 -29.73
N ALA A 12 17.37 31.78 -30.24
CA ALA A 12 17.79 30.64 -29.43
C ALA A 12 18.87 31.01 -28.41
N VAL A 13 19.84 31.85 -28.77
CA VAL A 13 20.86 32.36 -27.83
C VAL A 13 20.24 33.27 -26.76
N ILE A 14 19.27 34.13 -27.13
CA ILE A 14 18.55 34.96 -26.15
C ILE A 14 17.69 34.10 -25.22
N VAL A 15 17.01 33.08 -25.74
CA VAL A 15 16.24 32.13 -24.93
C VAL A 15 17.15 31.31 -24.03
N LEU A 16 18.31 30.85 -24.51
CA LEU A 16 19.28 30.12 -23.69
C LEU A 16 19.97 31.02 -22.66
N ALA A 17 20.16 32.31 -22.95
CA ALA A 17 20.66 33.28 -21.99
C ALA A 17 19.58 33.66 -20.96
N LEU A 18 18.31 33.74 -21.34
CA LEU A 18 17.19 33.94 -20.43
C LEU A 18 16.90 32.70 -19.59
N VAL A 19 16.98 31.51 -20.16
CA VAL A 19 16.91 30.23 -19.44
C VAL A 19 18.13 30.08 -18.55
N GLY A 20 19.32 30.49 -19.00
CA GLY A 20 20.52 30.55 -18.18
C GLY A 20 20.42 31.57 -17.05
N LEU A 21 19.77 32.72 -17.26
CA LEU A 21 19.48 33.73 -16.25
C LEU A 21 18.33 33.32 -15.34
N ILE A 22 17.36 32.54 -15.80
CA ILE A 22 16.27 31.98 -14.99
C ILE A 22 16.80 30.80 -14.18
N ILE A 23 17.63 29.94 -14.76
CA ILE A 23 18.34 28.88 -14.05
C ILE A 23 19.30 29.53 -13.07
N TRP A 24 20.09 30.52 -13.45
CA TRP A 24 20.93 31.30 -12.51
C TRP A 24 20.03 31.96 -11.46
N HIS A 25 18.92 32.60 -11.80
CA HIS A 25 18.04 33.24 -10.80
C HIS A 25 17.36 32.21 -9.88
N LEU A 26 17.00 31.03 -10.38
CA LEU A 26 16.43 29.90 -9.61
C LEU A 26 17.51 29.14 -8.81
N HIS A 27 18.77 29.16 -9.26
CA HIS A 27 19.93 28.56 -8.58
C HIS A 27 20.55 29.54 -7.58
N TRP A 28 20.44 30.85 -7.82
CA TRP A 28 20.80 31.93 -6.91
C TRP A 28 19.71 32.15 -5.87
N GLN A 29 18.42 31.92 -6.21
CA GLN A 29 17.34 31.79 -5.22
C GLN A 29 17.43 30.51 -4.38
N ARG A 30 18.36 29.58 -4.69
CA ARG A 30 18.70 28.44 -3.83
C ARG A 30 19.76 28.76 -2.77
N HIS A 31 20.24 30.00 -2.71
CA HIS A 31 20.97 30.49 -1.55
C HIS A 31 20.30 31.73 -0.98
N ASP A 32 19.23 31.47 -0.24
CA ASP A 32 18.89 32.34 0.87
C ASP A 32 18.59 31.46 2.09
N ALA A 33 19.66 31.02 2.76
CA ALA A 33 19.59 30.36 4.07
C ALA A 33 18.82 31.21 5.11
N SER A 34 18.58 32.50 4.80
CA SER A 34 17.78 33.43 5.59
C SER A 34 16.27 33.10 5.62
N ILE A 35 15.72 32.45 4.58
CA ILE A 35 14.27 32.15 4.48
C ILE A 35 13.88 30.89 5.27
N GLU A 36 14.76 29.89 5.33
CA GLU A 36 14.48 28.62 6.03
C GLU A 36 14.52 28.80 7.57
N VAL A 37 15.40 29.69 8.06
CA VAL A 37 15.43 30.14 9.46
C VAL A 37 14.15 30.89 9.85
N THR A 38 13.50 31.61 8.91
CA THR A 38 12.27 32.36 9.22
C THR A 38 11.01 31.49 9.22
N GLN A 39 11.00 30.34 8.52
CA GLN A 39 9.83 29.47 8.45
C GLN A 39 9.79 28.36 9.51
N TYR A 40 10.96 27.86 9.95
CA TYR A 40 11.08 26.80 10.96
C TYR A 40 12.09 27.18 12.06
N PRO A 41 11.77 28.19 12.88
CA PRO A 41 12.71 28.76 13.86
C PRO A 41 13.16 27.74 14.92
N LEU A 42 12.31 26.82 15.34
CA LEU A 42 12.64 25.85 16.39
C LEU A 42 13.53 24.73 15.84
N LEU A 43 13.28 24.22 14.63
CA LEU A 43 14.21 23.30 13.97
C LEU A 43 15.58 23.93 13.74
N SER A 44 15.63 25.21 13.36
CA SER A 44 16.91 25.92 13.26
C SER A 44 17.61 26.00 14.63
N LYS A 45 16.86 26.32 15.69
CA LYS A 45 17.34 26.42 17.07
C LYS A 45 17.85 25.08 17.61
N TYR A 46 17.09 23.99 17.46
CA TYR A 46 17.34 22.74 18.16
C TYR A 46 17.98 21.64 17.32
N VAL A 47 17.87 21.70 15.99
CA VAL A 47 18.43 20.66 15.11
C VAL A 47 19.60 21.20 14.31
N SER A 48 19.51 22.40 13.73
CA SER A 48 20.63 22.94 12.94
C SER A 48 21.76 23.52 13.78
N SER A 49 21.45 24.23 14.87
CA SER A 49 22.46 24.87 15.71
C SER A 49 23.09 23.95 16.78
N LYS A 50 22.53 22.75 16.99
CA LYS A 50 22.88 21.81 18.06
C LYS A 50 23.19 20.41 17.53
N ARG A 51 23.98 20.33 16.45
CA ARG A 51 24.44 19.06 15.87
C ARG A 51 25.71 18.59 16.57
N GLY A 52 25.81 17.29 16.79
CA GLY A 52 27.03 16.62 17.23
C GLY A 52 27.09 15.20 16.72
N ASN A 53 28.00 14.39 17.26
CA ASN A 53 28.12 13.00 16.82
C ASN A 53 26.88 12.19 17.22
N GLY A 54 26.25 11.55 16.24
CA GLY A 54 25.03 10.74 16.40
C GLY A 54 23.69 11.49 16.34
N GLY A 55 23.69 12.78 15.98
CA GLY A 55 22.46 13.52 15.68
C GLY A 55 22.40 14.93 16.25
N ALA A 56 21.25 15.32 16.79
CA ALA A 56 21.05 16.62 17.41
C ALA A 56 20.36 16.48 18.77
N TRP A 57 20.77 17.31 19.73
CA TRP A 57 20.19 17.27 21.07
C TRP A 57 20.09 18.64 21.72
N HIS A 58 19.11 18.76 22.62
CA HIS A 58 18.92 19.90 23.49
C HIS A 58 18.63 19.40 24.90
N ILE A 59 19.36 19.96 25.87
CA ILE A 59 19.08 19.80 27.29
C ILE A 59 18.90 21.23 27.83
N PRO A 60 17.83 21.51 28.59
CA PRO A 60 17.65 22.82 29.19
C PRO A 60 18.88 23.22 30.05
N PRO A 61 19.37 24.46 29.98
CA PRO A 61 20.61 24.85 30.67
C PRO A 61 20.58 24.64 32.19
N ASP A 62 19.41 24.86 32.81
CA ASP A 62 19.15 24.65 34.23
C ASP A 62 19.19 23.17 34.64
N TRP A 63 19.09 22.24 33.68
CA TRP A 63 19.22 20.80 33.95
C TRP A 63 20.67 20.38 34.14
N VAL A 64 21.62 21.11 33.57
CA VAL A 64 23.04 20.73 33.52
C VAL A 64 23.97 21.73 34.20
N GLU A 65 23.42 22.80 34.77
CA GLU A 65 24.16 23.80 35.53
C GLU A 65 24.93 23.15 36.69
N GLY A 66 26.25 23.34 36.73
CA GLY A 66 27.12 22.75 37.76
C GLY A 66 27.50 21.28 37.55
N SER A 67 27.08 20.62 36.47
CA SER A 67 27.40 19.21 36.21
C SER A 67 28.87 18.93 35.91
N GLY A 68 29.58 19.89 35.30
CA GLY A 68 30.97 19.74 34.85
C GLY A 68 31.19 18.66 33.80
N ALA A 69 30.13 18.06 33.25
CA ALA A 69 30.20 16.91 32.35
C ALA A 69 30.59 17.35 30.93
N THR A 70 31.57 16.67 30.34
CA THR A 70 31.94 16.80 28.92
C THR A 70 31.01 15.91 28.09
N ILE A 71 30.28 16.50 27.15
CA ILE A 71 29.37 15.78 26.24
C ILE A 71 30.12 15.56 24.92
N GLU A 72 30.51 14.32 24.61
CA GLU A 72 31.23 13.99 23.38
C GLU A 72 30.29 13.54 22.24
N ASN A 73 29.22 12.83 22.59
CA ASN A 73 28.24 12.29 21.66
C ASN A 73 26.81 12.35 22.23
N ILE A 74 25.83 11.98 21.40
CA ILE A 74 24.41 11.98 21.77
C ILE A 74 24.07 11.03 22.93
N ILE A 75 24.84 9.94 23.13
CA ILE A 75 24.63 8.97 24.23
C ILE A 75 24.99 9.61 25.57
N ASP A 76 26.10 10.32 25.65
CA ASP A 76 26.51 11.05 26.86
C ASP A 76 25.47 12.12 27.23
N ALA A 77 24.97 12.83 26.21
CA ALA A 77 23.91 13.81 26.38
C ALA A 77 22.61 13.16 26.91
N ALA A 78 22.19 12.02 26.35
CA ALA A 78 20.97 11.33 26.75
C ALA A 78 21.05 10.83 28.20
N LYS A 79 22.19 10.29 28.62
CA LYS A 79 22.43 9.88 30.00
C LYS A 79 22.45 11.06 30.97
N LEU A 80 23.06 12.17 30.57
CA LEU A 80 23.07 13.38 31.37
C LEU A 80 21.65 13.92 31.56
N ALA A 81 20.85 13.98 30.50
CA ALA A 81 19.46 14.41 30.56
C ALA A 81 18.61 13.49 31.45
N LEU A 82 18.77 12.17 31.35
CA LEU A 82 18.09 11.22 32.23
C LEU A 82 18.49 11.40 33.70
N ASN A 83 19.76 11.58 34.01
CA ASN A 83 20.20 11.81 35.38
C ASN A 83 19.64 13.13 35.93
N ALA A 84 19.63 14.18 35.10
CA ALA A 84 19.06 15.47 35.45
C ALA A 84 17.54 15.42 35.63
N SER A 85 16.81 14.60 34.85
CA SER A 85 15.37 14.45 35.00
C SER A 85 14.97 13.70 36.27
N ARG A 86 15.88 12.89 36.83
CA ARG A 86 15.67 12.17 38.09
C ARG A 86 15.87 13.03 39.32
N SER A 87 16.58 14.15 39.22
CA SER A 87 16.90 14.97 40.39
C SER A 87 15.73 15.83 40.87
N LEU A 88 14.77 16.13 39.99
CA LEU A 88 13.69 17.08 40.25
C LEU A 88 12.36 16.62 39.60
N PRO A 89 11.24 16.52 40.36
CA PRO A 89 9.95 16.05 39.83
C PRO A 89 9.39 16.90 38.68
N GLU A 90 9.68 18.20 38.62
CA GLU A 90 9.25 19.09 37.55
C GLU A 90 9.86 18.77 36.19
N ARG A 91 10.86 17.89 36.15
CA ARG A 91 11.50 17.38 34.92
C ARG A 91 10.89 16.05 34.46
N GLN A 92 9.78 15.65 35.07
CA GLN A 92 9.01 14.45 34.75
C GLN A 92 7.58 14.86 34.38
N VAL A 93 6.89 14.03 33.59
CA VAL A 93 5.47 14.26 33.30
C VAL A 93 4.71 14.28 34.63
N PRO A 94 3.77 15.21 34.86
CA PRO A 94 3.03 15.30 36.11
C PRO A 94 2.42 13.95 36.53
N HIS A 95 2.46 13.63 37.83
CA HIS A 95 1.95 12.38 38.39
C HIS A 95 2.63 11.10 37.85
N SER A 96 3.83 11.23 37.30
CA SER A 96 4.57 10.12 36.69
C SER A 96 6.02 10.09 37.15
N THR A 97 6.76 9.04 36.77
CA THR A 97 8.23 9.02 36.79
C THR A 97 8.84 9.08 35.39
N ILE A 98 8.04 9.45 34.38
CA ILE A 98 8.42 9.53 32.97
C ILE A 98 9.21 10.82 32.74
N PRO A 99 10.48 10.77 32.31
CA PRO A 99 11.26 11.96 32.00
C PRO A 99 10.61 12.87 30.94
N LEU A 100 10.71 14.19 31.11
CA LEU A 100 10.36 15.17 30.06
C LEU A 100 11.47 15.24 28.99
N ILE A 101 11.73 14.11 28.34
CA ILE A 101 12.72 13.93 27.29
C ILE A 101 11.98 13.46 26.05
N ILE A 102 12.08 14.19 24.95
CA ILE A 102 11.47 13.81 23.67
C ILE A 102 12.51 13.12 22.79
N HIS A 103 12.13 11.99 22.22
CA HIS A 103 12.91 11.22 21.27
C HIS A 103 12.21 11.17 19.91
N GLN A 104 12.96 11.48 18.86
CA GLN A 104 12.59 11.21 17.47
C GLN A 104 13.80 10.64 16.72
N THR A 105 13.57 9.98 15.59
CA THR A 105 14.66 9.47 14.76
C THR A 105 14.46 9.79 13.29
N TRP A 106 15.54 10.17 12.61
CA TRP A 106 15.58 10.41 11.18
C TRP A 106 16.99 10.18 10.64
N LYS A 107 17.13 9.88 9.34
CA LYS A 107 18.40 9.46 8.72
C LYS A 107 19.60 10.37 8.99
N ASP A 108 19.37 11.68 9.00
CA ASP A 108 20.39 12.70 9.22
C ASP A 108 19.78 13.98 9.80
N THR A 109 20.62 14.94 10.18
CA THR A 109 20.21 16.25 10.71
C THR A 109 20.11 17.34 9.63
N ASN A 110 20.20 16.98 8.34
CA ASN A 110 20.19 17.94 7.24
C ASN A 110 18.77 18.32 6.80
N LEU A 111 18.23 19.36 7.45
CA LEU A 111 16.86 19.85 7.24
C LEU A 111 16.48 20.11 5.77
N ASP A 112 17.42 20.50 4.92
CA ASP A 112 17.18 20.81 3.51
C ASP A 112 16.72 19.56 2.73
N GLN A 113 17.18 18.38 3.17
CA GLN A 113 16.83 17.09 2.57
C GLN A 113 15.51 16.54 3.12
N TRP A 114 14.99 17.13 4.21
CA TRP A 114 13.77 16.65 4.85
C TRP A 114 12.53 17.09 4.07
N PRO A 115 11.57 16.18 3.82
CA PRO A 115 10.32 16.58 3.20
C PRO A 115 9.57 17.60 4.08
N LYS A 116 8.88 18.56 3.44
CA LYS A 116 8.23 19.69 4.14
C LYS A 116 7.30 19.25 5.27
N LYS A 117 6.56 18.14 5.10
CA LYS A 117 5.64 17.60 6.12
C LYS A 117 6.40 17.24 7.39
N PHE A 118 7.54 16.56 7.28
CA PHE A 118 8.37 16.13 8.42
C PHE A 118 8.96 17.34 9.15
N ARG A 119 9.38 18.38 8.41
CA ARG A 119 9.81 19.65 9.02
C ARG A 119 8.69 20.32 9.80
N GLN A 120 7.49 20.39 9.23
CA GLN A 120 6.33 20.94 9.92
C GLN A 120 5.99 20.14 11.19
N SER A 121 5.95 18.82 11.09
CA SER A 121 5.61 17.95 12.21
C SER A 121 6.66 18.02 13.32
N ALA A 122 7.96 17.95 13.00
CA ALA A 122 9.02 18.13 13.98
C ALA A 122 9.01 19.53 14.63
N GLU A 123 8.70 20.59 13.88
CA GLU A 123 8.53 21.94 14.45
C GLU A 123 7.42 21.96 15.53
N THR A 124 6.31 21.25 15.32
CA THR A 124 5.24 21.17 16.33
C THR A 124 5.67 20.44 17.59
N TRP A 125 6.43 19.35 17.48
CA TRP A 125 7.05 18.69 18.65
C TRP A 125 8.00 19.61 19.40
N LEU A 126 8.84 20.36 18.68
CA LEU A 126 9.77 21.32 19.28
C LEU A 126 9.06 22.50 19.95
N SER A 127 7.84 22.84 19.56
CA SER A 127 7.05 23.83 20.29
C SER A 127 6.68 23.34 21.70
N GLY A 128 6.47 22.03 21.87
CA GLY A 128 6.33 21.38 23.17
C GLY A 128 7.61 21.41 23.98
N VAL A 129 8.77 21.28 23.32
CA VAL A 129 10.09 21.39 23.97
C VAL A 129 10.29 22.78 24.59
N ASP A 130 10.04 23.84 23.82
CA ASP A 130 10.25 25.22 24.27
C ASP A 130 9.23 25.63 25.35
N SER A 131 7.97 25.23 25.20
CA SER A 131 6.91 25.57 26.18
C SER A 131 6.94 24.72 27.45
N GLY A 132 7.44 23.48 27.37
CA GLY A 132 7.46 22.51 28.47
C GLY A 132 8.78 22.40 29.22
N ASN A 133 9.80 23.21 28.88
CA ASN A 133 11.17 23.10 29.40
C ASN A 133 11.71 21.65 29.31
N MET A 134 11.58 21.03 28.14
CA MET A 134 11.89 19.60 27.94
C MET A 134 13.27 19.42 27.29
N ALA A 135 13.88 18.25 27.49
CA ALA A 135 15.01 17.84 26.67
C ALA A 135 14.52 17.23 25.34
N TYR A 136 15.33 17.33 24.30
CA TYR A 136 15.01 16.83 22.95
C TYR A 136 16.21 16.10 22.35
N PHE A 137 15.94 14.95 21.73
CA PHE A 137 16.94 14.12 21.07
C PHE A 137 16.41 13.65 19.72
N LEU A 138 17.14 14.02 18.67
CA LEU A 138 16.97 13.51 17.33
C LEU A 138 18.13 12.56 17.03
N TRP A 139 17.80 11.26 16.98
CA TRP A 139 18.76 10.19 16.74
C TRP A 139 18.90 9.95 15.24
N ASP A 140 20.11 10.14 14.71
CA ASP A 140 20.42 9.76 13.33
C ASP A 140 20.95 8.34 13.21
N ASP A 141 21.18 7.86 11.99
CA ASP A 141 21.65 6.49 11.75
C ASP A 141 22.97 6.20 12.47
N THR A 142 23.83 7.22 12.64
CA THR A 142 25.09 7.09 13.41
C THR A 142 24.78 6.97 14.90
N GLY A 143 23.86 7.78 15.41
CA GLY A 143 23.44 7.76 16.81
C GLY A 143 22.76 6.45 17.19
N ILE A 144 21.93 5.87 16.31
CA ILE A 144 21.33 4.55 16.51
C ILE A 144 22.42 3.48 16.56
N ALA A 145 23.40 3.52 15.65
CA ALA A 145 24.49 2.56 15.66
C ALA A 145 25.34 2.65 16.94
N GLU A 146 25.66 3.85 17.40
CA GLU A 146 26.34 4.08 18.67
C GLU A 146 25.50 3.62 19.87
N PHE A 147 24.18 3.86 19.83
CA PHE A 147 23.25 3.39 20.84
C PHE A 147 23.26 1.87 20.96
N MET A 148 23.16 1.15 19.84
CA MET A 148 23.17 -0.31 19.83
C MET A 148 24.47 -0.87 20.40
N ARG A 149 25.63 -0.36 19.96
CA ARG A 149 26.94 -0.79 20.50
C ARG A 149 27.09 -0.52 21.99
N HIS A 150 26.45 0.54 22.48
CA HIS A 150 26.59 0.94 23.87
C HIS A 150 25.66 0.17 24.80
N PHE A 151 24.37 0.10 24.47
CA PHE A 151 23.34 -0.43 25.36
C PHE A 151 22.96 -1.88 25.07
N GLU A 152 23.10 -2.33 23.82
CA GLU A 152 22.59 -3.62 23.35
C GLU A 152 23.59 -4.33 22.40
N PRO A 153 24.89 -4.44 22.76
CA PRO A 153 25.92 -4.96 21.84
C PRO A 153 25.69 -6.43 21.45
N GLU A 154 25.02 -7.21 22.30
CA GLU A 154 24.75 -8.64 22.08
C GLU A 154 23.70 -8.89 20.99
N ILE A 155 22.84 -7.91 20.73
CA ILE A 155 21.74 -8.00 19.76
C ILE A 155 21.93 -7.05 18.56
N GLU A 156 23.04 -6.31 18.48
CA GLU A 156 23.33 -5.37 17.38
C GLU A 156 23.26 -6.08 16.03
N SER A 157 23.88 -7.27 15.91
CA SER A 157 23.90 -8.02 14.65
C SER A 157 22.51 -8.48 14.21
N GLN A 158 21.66 -8.82 15.18
CA GLN A 158 20.28 -9.25 14.97
C GLN A 158 19.38 -8.05 14.60
N PHE A 159 19.60 -6.90 15.22
CA PHE A 159 18.92 -5.66 14.88
C PHE A 159 19.18 -5.23 13.43
N TYR A 160 20.43 -5.31 12.98
CA TYR A 160 20.79 -4.98 11.59
C TYR A 160 20.44 -6.10 10.58
N ALA A 161 20.09 -7.29 11.06
CA ALA A 161 19.55 -8.36 10.23
C ALA A 161 18.05 -8.18 9.91
N LEU A 162 17.37 -7.20 10.53
CA LEU A 162 15.97 -6.90 10.22
C LEU A 162 15.81 -6.48 8.74
N PRO A 163 14.76 -6.93 8.04
CA PRO A 163 14.62 -6.73 6.60
C PRO A 163 14.51 -5.27 6.16
N SER A 164 13.87 -4.40 6.97
CA SER A 164 13.62 -3.01 6.60
C SER A 164 14.08 -1.97 7.64
N ASN A 165 14.27 -0.73 7.19
CA ASN A 165 14.55 0.41 8.07
C ASN A 165 13.35 0.77 8.96
N VAL A 166 12.12 0.45 8.53
CA VAL A 166 10.92 0.73 9.32
C VAL A 166 10.91 -0.15 10.56
N GLU A 167 11.15 -1.46 10.39
CA GLU A 167 11.26 -2.40 11.51
C GLU A 167 12.40 -2.02 12.47
N ARG A 168 13.55 -1.56 11.96
CA ARG A 168 14.62 -1.02 12.81
C ARG A 168 14.17 0.18 13.65
N SER A 169 13.35 1.08 13.08
CA SER A 169 12.78 2.21 13.81
C SER A 169 11.75 1.76 14.86
N ASP A 170 10.93 0.76 14.55
CA ASP A 170 9.94 0.16 15.47
C ASP A 170 10.63 -0.48 16.69
N VAL A 171 11.79 -1.09 16.50
CA VAL A 171 12.61 -1.63 17.60
C VAL A 171 13.37 -0.54 18.34
N PHE A 172 13.97 0.41 17.62
CA PHE A 172 14.76 1.48 18.23
C PHE A 172 13.93 2.34 19.19
N ARG A 173 12.68 2.66 18.85
CA ARG A 173 11.80 3.44 19.75
C ARG A 173 11.51 2.72 21.07
N VAL A 174 11.41 1.39 21.06
CA VAL A 174 11.27 0.59 22.28
C VAL A 174 12.58 0.61 23.08
N LEU A 175 13.72 0.45 22.41
CA LEU A 175 15.05 0.43 23.03
C LEU A 175 15.42 1.77 23.67
N VAL A 176 15.22 2.89 22.97
CA VAL A 176 15.52 4.22 23.54
C VAL A 176 14.65 4.50 24.76
N SER A 177 13.36 4.14 24.72
CA SER A 177 12.48 4.24 25.89
C SER A 177 12.84 3.27 27.02
N LYS A 178 13.38 2.08 26.70
CA LYS A 178 13.84 1.12 27.71
C LYS A 178 15.01 1.70 28.52
N TRP A 179 16.00 2.27 27.84
CA TRP A 179 17.24 2.71 28.50
C TRP A 179 17.19 4.15 29.00
N ILE A 180 16.58 5.06 28.23
CA ILE A 180 16.52 6.49 28.54
C ILE A 180 15.16 6.89 29.11
N GLY A 181 14.09 6.17 28.77
CA GLY A 181 12.73 6.56 29.11
C GLY A 181 12.22 7.68 28.21
N GLY A 182 11.34 8.50 28.74
CA GLY A 182 10.83 9.68 28.07
C GLY A 182 9.69 9.40 27.10
N ILE A 183 9.48 10.35 26.20
CA ILE A 183 8.38 10.40 25.24
C ILE A 183 8.94 10.17 23.85
N TYR A 184 8.41 9.19 23.14
CA TYR A 184 8.74 8.95 21.74
C TYR A 184 7.60 9.41 20.84
N GLY A 185 7.93 10.02 19.71
CA GLY A 185 6.96 10.41 18.68
C GLY A 185 7.56 10.36 17.28
N ASP A 186 6.88 9.68 16.36
CA ASP A 186 7.34 9.59 14.98
C ASP A 186 7.44 10.96 14.30
N MET A 187 8.41 11.09 13.39
CA MET A 187 8.77 12.36 12.74
C MET A 187 7.64 12.96 11.89
N ASP A 188 6.62 12.18 11.52
CA ASP A 188 5.47 12.61 10.73
C ASP A 188 4.16 12.70 11.53
N THR A 189 4.26 12.71 12.87
CA THR A 189 3.16 12.94 13.82
C THR A 189 3.20 14.35 14.39
N GLU A 190 2.04 14.87 14.80
CA GLU A 190 1.90 16.21 15.37
C GLU A 190 1.20 16.12 16.73
N PRO A 191 1.83 16.55 17.84
CA PRO A 191 1.20 16.53 19.14
C PRO A 191 0.14 17.65 19.19
N THR A 192 -1.12 17.26 19.37
CA THR A 192 -2.24 18.22 19.50
C THR A 192 -2.25 18.93 20.86
N ARG A 193 -1.57 18.35 21.84
CA ARG A 193 -1.32 18.92 23.18
C ARG A 193 0.14 18.71 23.57
N PRO A 194 0.76 19.64 24.33
CA PRO A 194 2.13 19.48 24.80
C PRO A 194 2.31 18.17 25.59
N PRO A 195 3.39 17.40 25.34
CA PRO A 195 3.62 16.13 26.05
C PRO A 195 3.71 16.24 27.57
N SER A 196 4.12 17.39 28.10
CA SER A 196 4.11 17.70 29.53
C SER A 196 2.71 17.72 30.15
N THR A 197 1.65 17.68 29.34
CA THR A 197 0.24 17.72 29.78
C THR A 197 -0.52 16.42 29.49
N TRP A 198 0.16 15.36 29.07
CA TRP A 198 -0.48 14.09 28.69
C TRP A 198 -1.14 13.31 29.84
N VAL A 199 -0.83 13.67 31.09
CA VAL A 199 -1.48 13.11 32.28
C VAL A 199 -2.25 14.23 32.98
N ALA A 200 -3.58 14.15 32.97
CA ALA A 200 -4.44 15.02 33.76
C ALA A 200 -4.99 14.28 34.99
N PRO A 201 -5.40 15.00 36.06
CA PRO A 201 -6.01 14.37 37.24
C PRO A 201 -7.27 13.53 36.94
N ALA A 202 -7.97 13.84 35.84
CA ALA A 202 -9.11 13.06 35.36
C ALA A 202 -8.72 11.69 34.80
N ASP A 203 -7.51 11.54 34.26
CA ASP A 203 -7.00 10.27 33.70
C ASP A 203 -6.59 9.27 34.78
N LEU A 204 -6.47 9.72 36.02
CA LEU A 204 -6.05 8.94 37.19
C LEU A 204 -7.22 8.48 38.05
N GLN A 205 -8.47 8.72 37.62
CA GLN A 205 -9.64 8.33 38.38
C GLN A 205 -9.82 6.80 38.39
N PRO A 206 -10.35 6.22 39.48
CA PRO A 206 -10.70 4.81 39.51
C PRO A 206 -11.71 4.46 38.43
N TRP A 207 -11.58 3.28 37.84
CA TRP A 207 -12.51 2.78 36.84
C TRP A 207 -12.88 1.33 37.11
N GLN A 208 -13.97 0.86 36.51
CA GLN A 208 -14.51 -0.47 36.72
C GLN A 208 -14.56 -1.24 35.40
N ASP A 209 -14.13 -2.50 35.40
CA ASP A 209 -14.44 -3.40 34.30
C ASP A 209 -15.96 -3.62 34.22
N PRO A 210 -16.64 -3.19 33.14
CA PRO A 210 -18.09 -3.26 33.03
C PRO A 210 -18.65 -4.68 33.01
N GLU A 211 -17.83 -5.69 32.69
CA GLU A 211 -18.26 -7.09 32.58
C GLU A 211 -18.02 -7.86 33.88
N THR A 212 -16.85 -7.70 34.49
CA THR A 212 -16.47 -8.45 35.69
C THR A 212 -16.75 -7.70 36.99
N GLY A 213 -17.00 -6.38 36.92
CA GLY A 213 -17.16 -5.51 38.10
C GLY A 213 -15.86 -5.24 38.86
N LYS A 214 -14.70 -5.70 38.36
CA LYS A 214 -13.40 -5.48 39.00
C LYS A 214 -13.05 -3.99 38.97
N MET A 215 -12.73 -3.45 40.14
CA MET A 215 -12.29 -2.06 40.29
C MET A 215 -10.77 -1.95 40.10
N TYR A 216 -10.36 -0.98 39.30
CA TYR A 216 -8.97 -0.56 39.14
C TYR A 216 -8.81 0.83 39.78
N ASN A 217 -8.03 0.90 40.85
CA ASN A 217 -7.80 2.11 41.65
C ASN A 217 -6.32 2.18 42.04
N SER A 218 -5.46 2.37 41.04
CA SER A 218 -4.03 2.52 41.29
C SER A 218 -3.72 3.92 41.81
N THR A 219 -2.87 3.99 42.83
CA THR A 219 -2.30 5.24 43.36
C THR A 219 -0.81 5.36 43.05
N GLU A 220 -0.26 4.41 42.29
CA GLU A 220 1.13 4.44 41.87
C GLU A 220 1.38 5.57 40.86
N PRO A 221 2.59 6.17 40.85
CA PRO A 221 2.95 7.11 39.79
C PRO A 221 2.93 6.40 38.44
N VAL A 222 2.45 7.09 37.40
CA VAL A 222 2.45 6.56 36.04
C VAL A 222 3.89 6.30 35.58
N LYS A 223 4.16 5.08 35.09
CA LYS A 223 5.45 4.69 34.51
C LYS A 223 5.35 4.40 33.02
N ALA A 224 4.14 4.32 32.46
CA ALA A 224 3.94 4.16 31.03
C ALA A 224 2.66 4.87 30.56
N ILE A 225 2.71 5.46 29.37
CA ILE A 225 1.54 6.02 28.66
C ILE A 225 1.50 5.38 27.28
N VAL A 226 0.43 4.64 27.00
CA VAL A 226 0.15 4.00 25.71
C VAL A 226 -1.25 4.41 25.24
N GLY A 227 -1.56 4.24 23.96
CA GLY A 227 -2.87 4.62 23.41
C GLY A 227 -3.45 3.55 22.49
N LEU A 228 -4.77 3.47 22.41
CA LEU A 228 -5.43 2.58 21.47
C LEU A 228 -5.28 3.11 20.04
N GLU A 229 -5.01 2.22 19.08
CA GLU A 229 -5.17 2.48 17.65
C GLU A 229 -6.41 1.81 17.05
N ALA A 230 -6.89 0.74 17.69
CA ALA A 230 -8.12 0.05 17.35
C ALA A 230 -8.96 -0.12 18.61
N ASP A 231 -10.25 0.21 18.50
CA ASP A 231 -11.24 0.03 19.56
C ASP A 231 -12.54 -0.47 18.92
N CYS A 232 -12.65 -1.79 18.79
CA CYS A 232 -13.77 -2.49 18.17
C CYS A 232 -14.45 -3.44 19.19
N LEU A 233 -15.71 -3.79 18.90
CA LEU A 233 -16.40 -4.84 19.64
C LEU A 233 -15.64 -6.18 19.48
N PRO A 234 -15.31 -6.90 20.57
CA PRO A 234 -14.55 -8.15 20.50
C PRO A 234 -15.20 -9.25 19.64
N ASP A 235 -16.54 -9.34 19.67
CA ASP A 235 -17.30 -10.32 18.91
C ASP A 235 -17.58 -9.88 17.45
N SER A 236 -17.03 -8.75 17.03
CA SER A 236 -17.22 -8.20 15.71
C SER A 236 -16.04 -8.49 14.80
N ASP A 237 -16.35 -8.68 13.53
CA ASP A 237 -15.39 -8.93 12.46
C ASP A 237 -14.81 -7.60 11.89
N LEU A 238 -15.22 -6.45 12.47
CA LEU A 238 -14.82 -5.11 12.02
C LEU A 238 -13.31 -4.83 12.13
N TYR A 239 -12.65 -5.30 13.18
CA TYR A 239 -11.23 -4.99 13.41
C TYR A 239 -10.34 -5.57 12.31
N TRP A 240 -10.56 -6.83 11.93
CA TRP A 240 -9.80 -7.45 10.83
C TRP A 240 -10.18 -6.85 9.47
N ARG A 241 -11.47 -6.50 9.25
CA ARG A 241 -11.90 -5.79 8.02
C ARG A 241 -11.23 -4.43 7.86
N MET A 242 -10.86 -3.78 8.98
CA MET A 242 -10.12 -2.53 8.99
C MET A 242 -8.60 -2.70 8.92
N GLY A 243 -8.11 -3.94 9.04
CA GLY A 243 -6.69 -4.28 8.95
C GLY A 243 -5.95 -4.29 10.29
N TYR A 244 -6.66 -4.45 11.41
CA TYR A 244 -6.09 -4.66 12.73
C TYR A 244 -6.10 -6.15 13.09
N PHE A 245 -5.15 -6.60 13.91
CA PHE A 245 -5.07 -8.00 14.36
C PHE A 245 -5.91 -8.25 15.61
N TYR A 246 -6.10 -7.23 16.44
CA TYR A 246 -6.91 -7.31 17.65
C TYR A 246 -8.05 -6.27 17.63
N PRO A 247 -9.21 -6.58 18.24
CA PRO A 247 -10.29 -5.63 18.41
C PRO A 247 -9.87 -4.42 19.24
N ILE A 248 -9.05 -4.66 20.26
CA ILE A 248 -8.35 -3.64 21.05
C ILE A 248 -6.86 -3.78 20.76
N GLN A 249 -6.27 -2.79 20.08
CA GLN A 249 -4.85 -2.80 19.68
C GLN A 249 -4.20 -1.48 20.07
N LEU A 250 -2.94 -1.51 20.51
CA LEU A 250 -2.17 -0.32 20.87
C LEU A 250 -1.41 0.25 19.68
N THR A 251 -1.31 1.57 19.64
CA THR A 251 -0.36 2.24 18.75
C THR A 251 1.09 2.04 19.22
N GLN A 252 2.03 2.16 18.28
CA GLN A 252 3.47 2.18 18.52
C GLN A 252 4.17 3.42 17.93
N TRP A 253 3.44 4.35 17.29
CA TRP A 253 4.05 5.60 16.73
C TRP A 253 4.20 6.72 17.75
N SER A 254 3.57 6.61 18.93
CA SER A 254 3.75 7.53 20.05
C SER A 254 3.42 6.84 21.37
N PHE A 255 4.28 7.02 22.37
CA PHE A 255 4.10 6.53 23.74
C PHE A 255 5.10 7.21 24.68
N ALA A 256 4.98 6.97 25.98
CA ALA A 256 5.96 7.45 26.95
C ALA A 256 6.25 6.42 28.05
N TRP A 257 7.48 6.37 28.54
CA TRP A 257 7.92 5.35 29.51
C TRP A 257 8.90 5.91 30.54
N ALA A 258 8.83 5.38 31.75
CA ALA A 258 9.93 5.42 32.70
C ALA A 258 11.02 4.42 32.24
N PRO A 259 12.31 4.75 32.41
CA PRO A 259 13.39 3.86 32.02
C PRO A 259 13.33 2.55 32.81
N GLY A 260 13.55 1.43 32.11
CA GLY A 260 13.60 0.09 32.69
C GLY A 260 12.23 -0.59 32.90
N HIS A 261 11.16 -0.08 32.29
CA HIS A 261 9.83 -0.71 32.43
C HIS A 261 9.82 -2.15 31.86
N PRO A 262 9.33 -3.16 32.60
CA PRO A 262 9.40 -4.58 32.19
C PRO A 262 8.76 -4.92 30.83
N ILE A 263 7.64 -4.29 30.48
CA ILE A 263 6.98 -4.46 29.17
C ILE A 263 7.97 -4.26 27.99
N LEU A 264 8.85 -3.27 28.08
CA LEU A 264 9.80 -2.98 27.01
C LEU A 264 10.85 -4.10 26.88
N GLN A 265 11.30 -4.66 28.01
CA GLN A 265 12.17 -5.84 28.00
C GLN A 265 11.45 -7.06 27.42
N LEU A 266 10.19 -7.28 27.82
CA LEU A 266 9.38 -8.41 27.33
C LEU A 266 9.18 -8.35 25.80
N PHE A 267 8.98 -7.15 25.24
CA PHE A 267 8.93 -6.96 23.78
C PHE A 267 10.26 -7.39 23.12
N ILE A 268 11.38 -6.90 23.65
CA ILE A 268 12.73 -7.19 23.12
C ILE A 268 13.05 -8.68 23.22
N ASP A 269 12.76 -9.31 24.36
CA ASP A 269 12.98 -10.75 24.56
C ASP A 269 12.19 -11.59 23.57
N ARG A 270 10.91 -11.26 23.34
CA ARG A 270 10.06 -11.95 22.37
C ARG A 270 10.57 -11.79 20.94
N LEU A 271 10.90 -10.56 20.55
CA LEU A 271 11.44 -10.27 19.22
C LEU A 271 12.70 -11.09 18.95
N PHE A 272 13.69 -11.02 19.85
CA PHE A 272 14.96 -11.68 19.61
C PHE A 272 14.88 -13.20 19.79
N ALA A 273 13.96 -13.71 20.61
CA ALA A 273 13.64 -15.14 20.62
C ALA A 273 13.07 -15.60 19.27
N THR A 274 12.19 -14.82 18.64
CA THR A 274 11.68 -15.13 17.29
C THR A 274 12.79 -15.08 16.24
N ILE A 275 13.64 -14.04 16.25
CA ILE A 275 14.78 -13.94 15.32
C ILE A 275 15.75 -15.12 15.51
N GLN A 276 16.01 -15.50 16.76
CA GLN A 276 16.88 -16.63 17.07
C GLN A 276 16.26 -17.95 16.60
N ALA A 277 14.96 -18.18 16.82
CA ALA A 277 14.27 -19.36 16.32
C ALA A 277 14.32 -19.44 14.78
N VAL A 278 14.20 -18.31 14.08
CA VAL A 278 14.38 -18.25 12.62
C VAL A 278 15.82 -18.59 12.23
N SER A 279 16.82 -18.08 12.94
CA SER A 279 18.22 -18.42 12.70
C SER A 279 18.47 -19.91 12.88
N GLU A 280 18.05 -20.48 14.01
CA GLU A 280 18.24 -21.89 14.36
C GLU A 280 17.56 -22.84 13.37
N LYS A 281 16.31 -22.53 12.98
CA LYS A 281 15.56 -23.30 11.98
C LYS A 281 16.24 -23.31 10.60
N ASN A 282 17.06 -22.31 10.29
CA ASN A 282 17.71 -22.12 9.00
C ASN A 282 19.23 -22.31 9.06
N GLY A 283 19.73 -23.18 9.94
CA GLY A 283 21.14 -23.58 9.98
C GLY A 283 22.04 -22.68 10.83
N GLY A 284 21.46 -21.85 11.71
CA GLY A 284 22.17 -21.07 12.72
C GLY A 284 22.91 -19.83 12.20
N GLN A 285 22.73 -19.47 10.93
CA GLN A 285 23.38 -18.32 10.30
C GLN A 285 22.35 -17.26 9.90
N LEU A 286 22.20 -16.24 10.74
CA LEU A 286 21.21 -15.18 10.56
C LEU A 286 21.37 -14.37 9.25
N GLN A 287 22.60 -14.26 8.76
CA GLN A 287 22.94 -13.57 7.49
C GLN A 287 22.79 -14.48 6.26
N SER A 288 22.39 -15.74 6.45
CA SER A 288 22.10 -16.63 5.32
C SER A 288 20.87 -16.16 4.55
N HIS A 289 20.84 -16.43 3.25
CA HIS A 289 19.69 -16.11 2.40
C HIS A 289 18.39 -16.77 2.91
N LEU A 290 18.48 -17.98 3.51
CA LEU A 290 17.32 -18.69 4.07
C LEU A 290 16.77 -17.97 5.31
N SER A 291 17.62 -17.57 6.25
CA SER A 291 17.20 -16.81 7.44
C SER A 291 16.66 -15.42 7.06
N GLN A 292 17.29 -14.74 6.10
CA GLN A 292 16.85 -13.42 5.63
C GLN A 292 15.47 -13.49 4.93
N ASN A 293 15.25 -14.49 4.08
CA ASN A 293 13.93 -14.70 3.48
C ASN A 293 12.89 -15.06 4.54
N ALA A 294 13.21 -15.96 5.47
CA ALA A 294 12.29 -16.34 6.53
C ALA A 294 11.93 -15.16 7.46
N LEU A 295 12.84 -14.22 7.70
CA LEU A 295 12.52 -12.98 8.42
C LEU A 295 11.66 -12.04 7.57
N TYR A 296 11.97 -11.91 6.28
CA TYR A 296 11.19 -11.08 5.35
C TYR A 296 9.73 -11.55 5.19
N ASP A 297 9.49 -12.85 5.33
CA ASP A 297 8.16 -13.46 5.21
C ASP A 297 7.28 -13.28 6.47
N ILE A 298 7.84 -12.84 7.60
CA ILE A 298 7.05 -12.53 8.80
C ILE A 298 6.44 -11.14 8.65
N ASP A 299 5.13 -11.01 8.90
CA ASP A 299 4.45 -9.71 8.85
C ASP A 299 5.15 -8.71 9.80
N PRO A 300 5.66 -7.57 9.29
CA PRO A 300 6.33 -6.56 10.10
C PRO A 300 5.48 -6.05 11.28
N LEU A 301 4.14 -6.00 11.12
CA LEU A 301 3.22 -5.60 12.19
C LEU A 301 3.28 -6.58 13.37
N ASN A 302 3.48 -7.86 13.08
CA ASN A 302 3.56 -8.96 14.04
C ASN A 302 4.99 -9.19 14.56
N LEU A 303 6.03 -8.84 13.79
CA LEU A 303 7.41 -9.01 14.22
C LEU A 303 7.88 -7.86 15.11
N THR A 304 7.75 -6.62 14.64
CA THR A 304 8.29 -5.43 15.32
C THR A 304 7.26 -4.33 15.56
N GLY A 305 6.12 -4.41 14.87
CA GLY A 305 5.09 -3.39 14.85
C GLY A 305 4.08 -3.44 16.03
N PRO A 306 2.90 -2.82 15.86
CA PRO A 306 1.95 -2.62 16.95
C PRO A 306 1.32 -3.90 17.50
N VAL A 307 1.29 -5.00 16.75
CA VAL A 307 0.77 -6.28 17.23
C VAL A 307 1.73 -6.87 18.26
N ALA A 308 3.03 -6.92 17.96
CA ALA A 308 4.06 -7.35 18.90
C ALA A 308 4.09 -6.50 20.17
N PHE A 309 3.94 -5.18 20.02
CA PHE A 309 3.87 -4.24 21.13
C PHE A 309 2.61 -4.42 22.00
N THR A 310 1.47 -4.66 21.35
CA THR A 310 0.20 -5.00 22.01
C THR A 310 0.35 -6.29 22.80
N ASP A 311 0.96 -7.33 22.23
CA ASP A 311 1.14 -8.62 22.86
C ASP A 311 2.03 -8.56 24.11
N ALA A 312 3.12 -7.79 24.06
CA ALA A 312 3.98 -7.59 25.22
C ALA A 312 3.24 -6.86 26.34
N THR A 313 2.54 -5.78 26.01
CA THR A 313 1.78 -4.97 26.99
C THR A 313 0.62 -5.75 27.58
N ARG A 314 -0.17 -6.44 26.74
CA ARG A 314 -1.27 -7.31 27.15
C ARG A 314 -0.79 -8.41 28.06
N GLY A 315 0.23 -9.16 27.64
CA GLY A 315 0.77 -10.27 28.44
C GLY A 315 1.17 -9.85 29.85
N TRP A 316 1.82 -8.69 29.98
CA TRP A 316 2.18 -8.12 31.28
C TRP A 316 0.95 -7.70 32.09
N LEU A 317 0.05 -6.89 31.53
CA LEU A 317 -1.10 -6.38 32.27
C LEU A 317 -2.12 -7.46 32.67
N GLU A 318 -2.29 -8.49 31.84
CA GLU A 318 -3.12 -9.65 32.16
C GLU A 318 -2.48 -10.49 33.28
N THR A 319 -1.16 -10.69 33.24
CA THR A 319 -0.46 -11.53 34.22
C THR A 319 -0.30 -10.85 35.58
N ASP A 320 0.22 -9.62 35.59
CA ASP A 320 0.61 -8.92 36.81
C ASP A 320 -0.55 -8.18 37.48
N TYR A 321 -1.54 -7.75 36.71
CA TYR A 321 -2.68 -6.97 37.22
C TYR A 321 -4.04 -7.63 37.00
N GLY A 322 -4.08 -8.82 36.37
CA GLY A 322 -5.33 -9.52 36.06
C GLY A 322 -6.26 -8.65 35.22
N LEU A 323 -5.71 -7.89 34.28
CA LEU A 323 -6.51 -7.12 33.33
C LEU A 323 -7.30 -8.07 32.43
N ARG A 324 -8.57 -7.77 32.15
CA ARG A 324 -9.26 -8.32 30.99
C ARG A 324 -9.01 -7.37 29.84
N TRP A 325 -8.26 -7.77 28.82
CA TRP A 325 -7.82 -6.85 27.77
C TRP A 325 -8.96 -6.03 27.13
N ASN A 326 -10.08 -6.69 26.85
CA ASN A 326 -11.27 -6.05 26.26
C ASN A 326 -11.94 -5.00 27.17
N ALA A 327 -11.65 -4.98 28.48
CA ALA A 327 -12.14 -3.94 29.39
C ALA A 327 -11.52 -2.57 29.11
N LEU A 328 -10.46 -2.50 28.30
CA LEU A 328 -9.85 -1.24 27.89
C LEU A 328 -10.69 -0.44 26.88
N SER A 329 -11.68 -1.07 26.24
CA SER A 329 -12.54 -0.42 25.25
C SER A 329 -13.16 0.87 25.79
N GLY A 330 -13.15 1.93 24.99
CA GLY A 330 -13.77 3.21 25.29
C GLY A 330 -15.20 3.34 24.77
N LEU A 331 -15.73 2.31 24.11
CA LEU A 331 -17.00 2.36 23.37
C LEU A 331 -18.23 2.62 24.26
N THR A 332 -18.17 2.22 25.53
CA THR A 332 -19.30 2.29 26.47
C THR A 332 -19.12 3.27 27.62
N ASP A 333 -17.93 3.85 27.79
CA ASP A 333 -17.59 4.76 28.90
C ASP A 333 -17.23 6.19 28.46
N GLY A 334 -17.45 6.51 27.17
CA GLY A 334 -17.15 7.83 26.61
C GLY A 334 -15.68 8.05 26.29
N GLY A 335 -14.89 6.98 26.16
CA GLY A 335 -13.45 7.06 25.88
C GLY A 335 -12.66 7.44 27.12
N LEU A 336 -12.95 6.81 28.26
CA LEU A 336 -12.22 7.05 29.50
C LEU A 336 -10.78 6.52 29.39
N SER A 337 -9.80 7.32 29.82
CA SER A 337 -8.44 6.87 30.07
C SER A 337 -8.43 5.88 31.24
N LYS A 338 -7.62 4.82 31.13
CA LYS A 338 -7.63 3.70 32.08
C LYS A 338 -6.25 3.44 32.64
N LEU A 339 -6.06 3.72 33.93
CA LEU A 339 -4.84 3.37 34.64
C LEU A 339 -4.91 1.92 35.15
N VAL A 340 -3.94 1.09 34.75
CA VAL A 340 -3.80 -0.30 35.19
C VAL A 340 -2.41 -0.48 35.78
N GLY A 341 -2.35 -0.60 37.11
CA GLY A 341 -1.07 -0.54 37.81
C GLY A 341 -0.40 0.81 37.59
N ASP A 342 0.75 0.82 36.93
CA ASP A 342 1.51 2.00 36.55
C ASP A 342 1.42 2.36 35.05
N VAL A 343 0.54 1.67 34.29
CA VAL A 343 0.35 1.90 32.86
C VAL A 343 -0.96 2.65 32.60
N LEU A 344 -0.86 3.88 32.10
CA LEU A 344 -1.98 4.67 31.64
C LEU A 344 -2.30 4.36 30.17
N VAL A 345 -3.47 3.78 29.93
CA VAL A 345 -3.98 3.49 28.58
C VAL A 345 -4.94 4.60 28.17
N LEU A 346 -4.55 5.37 27.16
CA LEU A 346 -5.37 6.42 26.55
C LEU A 346 -6.37 5.81 25.57
N PRO A 347 -7.59 6.40 25.45
CA PRO A 347 -8.58 5.97 24.45
C PRO A 347 -8.06 6.18 23.03
N ILE A 348 -8.80 5.67 22.03
CA ILE A 348 -8.42 5.79 20.62
C ILE A 348 -8.18 7.25 20.15
N THR A 349 -8.84 8.21 20.80
CA THR A 349 -8.69 9.64 20.56
C THR A 349 -7.41 10.24 21.14
N GLY A 350 -6.63 9.49 21.93
CA GLY A 350 -5.38 9.95 22.55
C GLY A 350 -4.26 10.14 21.52
N PHE A 351 -3.85 9.05 20.86
CA PHE A 351 -2.75 9.06 19.88
C PHE A 351 -3.19 8.79 18.43
N SER A 352 -4.46 8.42 18.18
CA SER A 352 -4.98 8.06 16.85
C SER A 352 -6.15 8.96 16.40
N THR A 353 -5.94 10.29 16.42
CA THR A 353 -6.99 11.27 16.05
C THR A 353 -7.32 11.33 14.55
N PHE A 354 -6.48 10.73 13.69
CA PHE A 354 -6.61 10.73 12.23
C PHE A 354 -7.11 9.39 11.66
N ASN A 355 -8.17 8.83 12.22
CA ASN A 355 -9.06 7.88 11.53
C ASN A 355 -10.35 7.71 12.34
N GLY A 356 -11.33 8.57 12.12
CA GLY A 356 -12.70 8.43 12.66
C GLY A 356 -13.47 7.22 12.12
N LYS A 357 -12.82 6.05 11.95
CA LYS A 357 -13.46 4.79 11.57
C LYS A 357 -13.89 3.98 12.80
N CYS A 358 -13.20 4.13 13.92
CA CYS A 358 -13.61 3.60 15.23
C CYS A 358 -14.26 4.70 16.09
N ILE A 359 -15.33 5.31 15.57
CA ILE A 359 -16.39 5.89 16.41
C ILE A 359 -17.69 5.48 15.71
N VAL A 360 -18.09 4.23 15.87
CA VAL A 360 -19.52 3.90 15.71
C VAL A 360 -20.13 4.22 17.06
N LEU A 361 -20.82 5.36 17.13
CA LEU A 361 -21.66 5.70 18.28
C LEU A 361 -22.61 4.52 18.52
N ALA A 362 -22.49 3.89 19.69
CA ALA A 362 -23.38 2.84 20.17
C ALA A 362 -24.76 3.43 20.55
N SER A 363 -25.44 4.08 19.60
CA SER A 363 -26.74 4.71 19.82
C SER A 363 -27.81 4.29 18.82
N ASP A 364 -27.71 3.11 18.19
CA ASP A 364 -28.78 2.62 17.29
C ASP A 364 -28.97 1.09 17.31
N VAL A 365 -28.68 0.42 18.43
CA VAL A 365 -28.98 -1.01 18.62
C VAL A 365 -29.84 -1.24 19.87
N SER A 366 -30.99 -0.58 19.92
CA SER A 366 -32.07 -0.94 20.85
C SER A 366 -33.39 -0.33 20.42
N ASN A 367 -33.93 -0.71 19.26
CA ASN A 367 -35.38 -0.77 18.99
C ASN A 367 -35.68 -1.12 17.52
N ILE A 368 -35.56 -2.39 17.13
CA ILE A 368 -36.39 -2.93 16.04
C ILE A 368 -36.84 -4.34 16.45
N SER A 369 -37.86 -4.38 17.31
CA SER A 369 -38.82 -5.47 17.32
C SER A 369 -40.13 -4.94 16.72
N HIS A 370 -40.67 -5.71 15.80
CA HIS A 370 -42.01 -5.65 15.22
C HIS A 370 -42.43 -4.51 14.26
N SER A 371 -43.02 -5.01 13.17
CA SER A 371 -43.93 -4.38 12.19
C SER A 371 -43.29 -3.54 11.09
N GLY A 372 -43.46 -4.03 9.85
CA GLY A 372 -43.01 -3.34 8.66
C GLY A 372 -43.94 -2.20 8.27
N PHE A 373 -43.38 -1.22 7.57
CA PHE A 373 -44.01 -0.57 6.41
C PHE A 373 -42.92 0.26 5.71
N ARG A 374 -42.92 0.21 4.38
CA ARG A 374 -42.09 1.07 3.53
C ARG A 374 -42.49 2.53 3.76
N GLN A 375 -41.53 3.41 4.04
CA GLN A 375 -41.59 4.77 3.51
C GLN A 375 -40.21 5.40 3.36
N ARG A 376 -40.03 5.97 2.16
CA ARG A 376 -38.92 6.78 1.68
C ARG A 376 -39.04 8.15 2.32
N LEU A 377 -37.97 8.71 2.91
CA LEU A 377 -37.97 10.10 3.40
C LEU A 377 -36.65 10.81 3.09
N ASP A 378 -36.84 11.94 2.40
CA ASP A 378 -35.85 12.92 1.95
C ASP A 378 -35.12 13.61 3.11
N ILE A 379 -33.82 13.85 2.92
CA ILE A 379 -32.98 14.62 3.83
C ILE A 379 -33.04 16.10 3.43
N THR A 380 -33.97 16.84 4.02
CA THR A 380 -33.86 18.29 4.22
C THR A 380 -34.63 18.66 5.49
N THR A 381 -33.97 19.43 6.36
CA THR A 381 -34.46 20.15 7.56
C THR A 381 -34.92 19.35 8.79
N LEU A 382 -34.23 19.54 9.93
CA LEU A 382 -34.73 19.72 11.32
C LEU A 382 -33.51 19.77 12.28
N ASN A 383 -33.03 20.96 12.67
CA ASN A 383 -33.36 21.72 13.88
C ASN A 383 -33.13 20.97 15.21
N MET A 384 -32.07 21.38 15.92
CA MET A 384 -31.82 21.10 17.35
C MET A 384 -32.86 21.80 18.24
N PRO A 385 -33.30 21.17 19.33
CA PRO A 385 -33.83 21.88 20.49
C PRO A 385 -32.81 21.93 21.64
N ALA A 386 -32.76 23.09 22.29
CA ALA A 386 -32.08 23.35 23.55
C ALA A 386 -33.06 23.16 24.72
N SER A 387 -32.60 22.60 25.85
CA SER A 387 -32.87 23.09 27.22
C SER A 387 -32.37 22.12 28.31
N LEU A 388 -31.74 22.69 29.34
CA LEU A 388 -31.57 22.31 30.77
C LEU A 388 -30.09 22.40 31.18
N GLU A 389 -29.60 23.61 31.50
CA GLU A 389 -29.67 24.32 32.81
C GLU A 389 -28.66 23.81 33.85
N CYS A 390 -27.70 24.68 34.19
CA CYS A 390 -27.12 24.79 35.53
C CYS A 390 -27.12 26.28 35.91
N ASP A 391 -27.65 26.54 37.10
CA ASP A 391 -27.74 27.81 37.84
C ASP A 391 -26.44 28.66 37.77
N GLY A 392 -26.44 29.99 37.77
CA GLY A 392 -27.31 30.92 38.49
C GLY A 392 -26.47 31.62 39.57
N TYR A 393 -25.89 32.77 39.25
CA TYR A 393 -25.55 33.85 40.19
C TYR A 393 -25.64 35.20 39.45
N GLU A 394 -26.74 35.90 39.70
CA GLU A 394 -26.91 37.33 39.45
C GLU A 394 -26.00 38.13 40.40
N LEU A 395 -25.46 39.26 39.93
CA LEU A 395 -25.94 40.58 40.36
C LEU A 395 -25.17 41.70 39.65
N ASP A 396 -25.94 42.35 38.78
CA ASP A 396 -26.19 43.77 38.70
C ASP A 396 -25.20 44.78 38.11
N SER A 397 -25.85 45.64 37.34
CA SER A 397 -25.34 46.61 36.40
C SER A 397 -25.26 48.04 36.96
N GLU A 398 -24.36 48.81 36.37
CA GLU A 398 -24.37 50.27 36.20
C GLU A 398 -24.22 51.20 37.41
N SER A 399 -23.21 52.06 37.35
CA SER A 399 -23.39 53.49 37.67
C SER A 399 -22.33 54.40 37.01
N LEU A 400 -22.82 55.24 36.09
CA LEU A 400 -22.69 56.71 36.05
C LEU A 400 -21.33 57.40 36.26
N LEU A 401 -20.95 58.13 35.21
CA LEU A 401 -20.49 59.53 35.20
C LEU A 401 -19.27 59.95 36.06
N GLY A 402 -18.15 60.12 35.35
CA GLY A 402 -17.51 61.44 35.22
C GLY A 402 -16.31 61.77 36.12
N ARG A 403 -15.17 62.09 35.49
CA ARG A 403 -14.49 63.40 35.63
C ARG A 403 -13.22 63.52 34.76
N ARG A 404 -13.12 64.70 34.15
CA ARG A 404 -11.99 65.30 33.41
C ARG A 404 -10.68 65.30 34.21
N ASN A 405 -9.54 65.20 33.53
CA ASN A 405 -8.72 66.35 33.08
C ASN A 405 -7.42 65.89 32.37
N ARG A 406 -7.08 66.60 31.27
CA ARG A 406 -5.79 67.23 30.86
C ARG A 406 -4.50 66.42 31.03
N ASP A 407 -3.52 66.42 30.15
CA ASP A 407 -3.13 67.11 28.91
C ASP A 407 -1.83 66.37 28.50
N LEU A 408 -1.53 66.22 27.20
CA LEU A 408 -0.18 66.38 26.61
C LEU A 408 -0.16 65.96 25.11
N ARG A 409 -0.07 66.99 24.25
CA ARG A 409 0.61 67.17 22.93
C ARG A 409 0.90 65.93 22.06
N VAL A 410 0.36 65.82 20.82
CA VAL A 410 0.88 66.38 19.53
C VAL A 410 2.32 65.92 19.27
N SER A 411 2.71 65.14 18.24
CA SER A 411 2.33 65.07 16.82
C SER A 411 2.69 63.70 16.19
N GLU A 412 2.29 63.47 14.93
CA GLU A 412 2.85 62.49 13.94
C GLU A 412 1.98 61.32 13.43
N TRP A 413 0.68 61.45 13.17
CA TRP A 413 -0.03 60.38 12.41
C TRP A 413 -1.07 60.92 11.43
N ARG A 414 -0.62 61.41 10.26
CA ARG A 414 -1.51 61.67 9.09
C ARG A 414 -1.12 60.99 7.78
N HIS A 415 -0.12 60.10 7.76
CA HIS A 415 0.28 59.40 6.52
C HIS A 415 -0.01 57.89 6.47
N HIS A 416 -0.48 57.25 7.55
CA HIS A 416 -0.66 55.79 7.58
C HIS A 416 -2.07 55.27 7.27
N THR A 417 -3.09 56.13 7.18
CA THR A 417 -4.48 55.66 6.97
C THR A 417 -4.83 55.37 5.51
N PHE A 418 -4.09 55.92 4.54
CA PHE A 418 -4.34 55.67 3.11
C PHE A 418 -3.69 54.38 2.60
N ALA A 419 -2.48 54.06 3.08
CA ALA A 419 -1.76 52.85 2.69
C ALA A 419 -2.45 51.56 3.20
N LEU A 420 -2.96 51.57 4.44
CA LEU A 420 -3.67 50.41 5.01
C LEU A 420 -4.98 50.07 4.31
N HIS A 421 -5.67 51.05 3.73
CA HIS A 421 -6.93 50.80 3.03
C HIS A 421 -6.70 50.25 1.61
N TRP A 422 -5.59 50.65 0.97
CA TRP A 422 -5.18 50.12 -0.34
C TRP A 422 -4.65 48.69 -0.21
N THR A 423 -3.77 48.42 0.79
CA THR A 423 -3.20 47.08 1.03
C THR A 423 -4.26 46.04 1.41
N ARG A 424 -5.26 46.40 2.23
CA ARG A 424 -6.39 45.52 2.53
C ARG A 424 -7.17 45.15 1.27
N LYS A 425 -7.54 46.11 0.41
CA LYS A 425 -8.29 45.81 -0.82
C LYS A 425 -7.50 44.94 -1.81
N THR A 426 -6.21 45.17 -1.97
CA THR A 426 -5.35 44.29 -2.79
C THR A 426 -5.19 42.90 -2.19
N LEU A 427 -5.07 42.78 -0.86
CA LEU A 427 -4.92 41.48 -0.19
C LEU A 427 -6.21 40.67 -0.24
N THR A 428 -7.37 41.29 -0.03
CA THR A 428 -8.66 40.60 -0.19
C THR A 428 -8.87 40.17 -1.64
N ALA A 429 -8.56 41.03 -2.61
CA ALA A 429 -8.65 40.66 -4.03
C ALA A 429 -7.68 39.53 -4.42
N LEU A 430 -6.48 39.48 -3.84
CA LEU A 430 -5.50 38.41 -4.06
C LEU A 430 -5.99 37.09 -3.44
N LEU A 431 -6.50 37.14 -2.20
CA LEU A 431 -7.05 35.96 -1.51
C LEU A 431 -8.29 35.42 -2.22
N THR A 432 -9.19 36.28 -2.70
CA THR A 432 -10.34 35.86 -3.50
C THR A 432 -9.91 35.26 -4.83
N ARG A 433 -8.86 35.80 -5.49
CA ARG A 433 -8.31 35.20 -6.71
C ARG A 433 -7.64 33.85 -6.45
N VAL A 434 -6.91 33.70 -5.36
CA VAL A 434 -6.31 32.42 -4.94
C VAL A 434 -7.40 31.40 -4.61
N PHE A 435 -8.44 31.81 -3.89
CA PHE A 435 -9.60 30.95 -3.61
C PHE A 435 -10.35 30.56 -4.89
N LEU A 436 -10.56 31.48 -5.83
CA LEU A 436 -11.17 31.17 -7.13
C LEU A 436 -10.29 30.27 -7.99
N ILE A 437 -8.96 30.42 -7.94
CA ILE A 437 -8.00 29.54 -8.63
C ILE A 437 -7.98 28.16 -7.97
N LEU A 438 -8.02 28.07 -6.65
CA LEU A 438 -8.13 26.80 -5.92
C LEU A 438 -9.48 26.13 -6.17
N ALA A 439 -10.58 26.88 -6.19
CA ALA A 439 -11.90 26.37 -6.50
C ALA A 439 -12.02 25.97 -7.98
N GLN A 440 -11.35 26.67 -8.90
CA GLN A 440 -11.23 26.25 -10.30
C GLN A 440 -10.30 25.03 -10.46
N ALA A 441 -9.20 24.95 -9.71
CA ALA A 441 -8.31 23.79 -9.71
C ALA A 441 -9.00 22.55 -9.11
N LEU A 442 -9.72 22.71 -8.00
CA LEU A 442 -10.58 21.68 -7.41
C LEU A 442 -11.76 21.36 -8.33
N GLY A 443 -12.36 22.34 -8.99
CA GLY A 443 -13.40 22.14 -10.00
C GLY A 443 -12.91 21.39 -11.24
N VAL A 444 -11.67 21.60 -11.66
CA VAL A 444 -10.99 20.83 -12.72
C VAL A 444 -10.63 19.43 -12.21
N LEU A 445 -10.16 19.29 -10.97
CA LEU A 445 -9.84 17.99 -10.34
C LEU A 445 -11.09 17.12 -10.11
N PHE A 446 -12.22 17.71 -9.75
CA PHE A 446 -13.53 17.04 -9.65
C PHE A 446 -14.25 16.91 -11.01
N GLY A 447 -13.93 17.79 -11.97
CA GLY A 447 -14.48 17.83 -13.32
C GLY A 447 -13.79 16.87 -14.30
N LEU A 448 -12.58 16.40 -14.00
CA LEU A 448 -11.87 15.36 -14.74
C LEU A 448 -12.47 13.97 -14.48
N ARG A 449 -13.78 13.81 -14.65
CA ARG A 449 -14.35 12.48 -14.92
C ARG A 449 -13.64 11.94 -16.16
N ILE A 450 -12.95 10.81 -16.04
CA ILE A 450 -12.62 10.02 -17.22
C ILE A 450 -13.98 9.67 -17.84
N GLY A 451 -14.30 10.28 -18.98
CA GLY A 451 -15.61 10.16 -19.61
C GLY A 451 -15.87 8.69 -19.96
N ARG A 452 -16.71 8.02 -19.19
CA ARG A 452 -17.20 6.68 -19.55
C ARG A 452 -18.09 6.85 -20.78
N ARG A 453 -17.80 6.13 -21.87
CA ARG A 453 -18.60 6.17 -23.12
C ARG A 453 -20.07 5.78 -22.85
N GLY A 454 -20.99 6.27 -23.68
CA GLY A 454 -22.44 6.09 -23.51
C GLY A 454 -22.89 4.63 -23.34
N TRP A 455 -22.21 3.68 -23.98
CA TRP A 455 -22.49 2.25 -23.87
C TRP A 455 -22.30 1.70 -22.45
N PHE A 456 -21.29 2.19 -21.71
CA PHE A 456 -21.07 1.80 -20.31
C PHE A 456 -22.26 2.18 -19.42
N LEU A 457 -22.71 3.43 -19.52
CA LEU A 457 -23.85 3.92 -18.75
C LEU A 457 -25.13 3.19 -19.16
N THR A 458 -25.23 2.81 -20.42
CA THR A 458 -26.35 2.05 -20.97
C THR A 458 -26.40 0.63 -20.42
N LEU A 459 -25.28 -0.11 -20.45
CA LEU A 459 -25.19 -1.47 -19.87
C LEU A 459 -25.50 -1.44 -18.37
N ARG A 460 -24.87 -0.54 -17.61
CA ARG A 460 -25.10 -0.41 -16.16
C ARG A 460 -26.54 -0.04 -15.84
N SER A 461 -27.11 0.93 -16.57
CA SER A 461 -28.51 1.32 -16.38
C SER A 461 -29.48 0.21 -16.74
N ARG A 462 -29.16 -0.68 -17.69
CA ARG A 462 -30.00 -1.82 -18.06
C ARG A 462 -29.97 -2.89 -16.97
N VAL A 463 -28.77 -3.29 -16.55
CA VAL A 463 -28.58 -4.28 -15.47
C VAL A 463 -29.32 -3.87 -14.18
N GLN A 464 -29.38 -2.57 -13.88
CA GLN A 464 -30.06 -2.04 -12.69
C GLN A 464 -31.60 -1.91 -12.82
N ARG A 465 -32.16 -1.91 -14.05
CA ARG A 465 -33.59 -1.63 -14.29
C ARG A 465 -34.45 -2.86 -14.56
N SER A 466 -33.86 -4.02 -14.81
CA SER A 466 -34.59 -5.25 -15.14
C SER A 466 -34.20 -6.39 -14.19
N GLY A 467 -35.17 -7.14 -13.68
CA GLY A 467 -34.93 -8.33 -12.84
C GLY A 467 -34.88 -9.66 -13.60
N PHE A 468 -34.90 -9.65 -14.95
CA PHE A 468 -34.86 -10.86 -15.75
C PHE A 468 -33.43 -11.43 -15.86
N GLN A 469 -33.30 -12.75 -15.96
CA GLN A 469 -32.02 -13.44 -16.23
C GLN A 469 -31.49 -13.08 -17.63
N GLY A 470 -30.17 -13.08 -17.81
CA GLY A 470 -29.54 -12.79 -19.11
C GLY A 470 -29.52 -11.31 -19.51
N ARG A 471 -29.93 -10.40 -18.62
CA ARG A 471 -30.03 -8.95 -18.89
C ARG A 471 -28.72 -8.26 -19.31
N GLY A 472 -27.58 -8.87 -19.03
CA GLY A 472 -26.24 -8.39 -19.42
C GLY A 472 -25.77 -8.89 -20.79
N ASN A 473 -26.42 -9.92 -21.36
CA ASN A 473 -26.02 -10.62 -22.58
C ASN A 473 -27.13 -10.53 -23.65
N ILE A 474 -27.29 -9.33 -24.21
CA ILE A 474 -28.44 -8.98 -25.07
C ILE A 474 -28.48 -9.80 -26.36
N GLU A 475 -27.31 -10.18 -26.87
CA GLU A 475 -27.17 -10.97 -28.09
C GLU A 475 -27.24 -12.48 -27.83
N ASN A 476 -27.51 -12.92 -26.59
CA ASN A 476 -27.54 -14.32 -26.16
C ASN A 476 -26.30 -15.11 -26.61
N LYS A 477 -25.13 -14.49 -26.47
CA LYS A 477 -23.83 -15.09 -26.81
C LYS A 477 -23.54 -16.27 -25.89
N GLN A 478 -23.01 -17.35 -26.45
CA GLN A 478 -22.54 -18.50 -25.67
C GLN A 478 -21.19 -18.15 -25.03
N VAL A 479 -21.12 -18.15 -23.70
CA VAL A 479 -19.94 -17.76 -22.92
C VAL A 479 -19.40 -18.96 -22.14
N PHE A 480 -18.15 -19.33 -22.42
CA PHE A 480 -17.41 -20.30 -21.63
C PHE A 480 -16.61 -19.56 -20.56
N ILE A 481 -16.84 -19.85 -19.29
CA ILE A 481 -16.07 -19.30 -18.17
C ILE A 481 -15.09 -20.37 -17.70
N ALA A 482 -13.80 -20.08 -17.73
CA ALA A 482 -12.74 -20.96 -17.24
C ALA A 482 -12.06 -20.33 -16.03
N ALA A 483 -11.81 -21.13 -14.99
CA ALA A 483 -11.04 -20.69 -13.84
C ALA A 483 -10.15 -21.80 -13.31
N VAL A 484 -8.96 -21.41 -12.86
CA VAL A 484 -8.04 -22.28 -12.11
C VAL A 484 -7.94 -21.71 -10.70
N LEU A 485 -8.25 -22.52 -9.69
CA LEU A 485 -8.15 -22.10 -8.30
C LEU A 485 -7.18 -22.96 -7.51
N TYR A 486 -6.49 -22.30 -6.58
CA TYR A 486 -5.82 -22.91 -5.45
C TYR A 486 -6.38 -22.22 -4.19
N ASP A 487 -7.29 -22.89 -3.49
CA ASP A 487 -8.10 -22.31 -2.42
C ASP A 487 -8.03 -23.17 -1.14
N PRO A 488 -6.85 -23.29 -0.50
CA PRO A 488 -6.64 -24.23 0.60
C PRO A 488 -7.56 -24.01 1.80
N GLN A 489 -8.07 -22.79 1.98
CA GLN A 489 -8.96 -22.42 3.07
C GLN A 489 -10.44 -22.32 2.63
N GLY A 490 -10.73 -22.50 1.33
CA GLY A 490 -12.06 -22.39 0.78
C GLY A 490 -12.63 -20.95 0.75
N GLU A 491 -11.80 -19.93 0.96
CA GLU A 491 -12.23 -18.53 1.10
C GLU A 491 -12.70 -17.92 -0.22
N PHE A 492 -12.11 -18.31 -1.35
CA PHE A 492 -12.52 -17.79 -2.65
C PHE A 492 -13.85 -18.40 -3.10
N ALA A 493 -13.94 -19.73 -3.09
CA ALA A 493 -15.12 -20.43 -3.56
C ALA A 493 -16.35 -20.18 -2.65
N SER A 494 -16.15 -20.04 -1.33
CA SER A 494 -17.24 -19.72 -0.39
C SER A 494 -17.51 -18.22 -0.23
N GLY A 495 -16.56 -17.36 -0.58
CA GLY A 495 -16.60 -15.92 -0.37
C GLY A 495 -17.06 -15.10 -1.56
N LYS A 496 -16.50 -13.88 -1.69
CA LYS A 496 -16.94 -12.89 -2.70
C LYS A 496 -16.67 -13.33 -4.13
N TRP A 497 -15.60 -14.07 -4.38
CA TRP A 497 -15.30 -14.58 -5.72
C TRP A 497 -16.41 -15.52 -6.20
N GLY A 498 -16.77 -16.52 -5.38
CA GLY A 498 -17.87 -17.44 -5.69
C GLY A 498 -19.21 -16.71 -5.89
N GLN A 499 -19.52 -15.73 -5.03
CA GLN A 499 -20.73 -14.89 -5.18
C GLN A 499 -20.74 -14.08 -6.48
N ALA A 500 -19.59 -13.50 -6.86
CA ALA A 500 -19.45 -12.73 -8.09
C ALA A 500 -19.62 -13.61 -9.33
N VAL A 501 -19.10 -14.85 -9.32
CA VAL A 501 -19.31 -15.83 -10.40
C VAL A 501 -20.79 -16.20 -10.55
N LEU A 502 -21.48 -16.51 -9.45
CA LEU A 502 -22.91 -16.81 -9.47
C LEU A 502 -23.74 -15.63 -10.02
N GLN A 503 -23.42 -14.41 -9.58
CA GLN A 503 -24.08 -13.20 -10.09
C GLN A 503 -23.76 -12.96 -11.56
N LEU A 504 -22.54 -13.24 -12.02
CA LEU A 504 -22.16 -13.12 -13.43
C LEU A 504 -22.95 -14.12 -14.30
N ILE A 505 -23.11 -15.37 -13.85
CA ILE A 505 -23.91 -16.38 -14.54
C ILE A 505 -25.36 -15.91 -14.69
N GLU A 506 -25.97 -15.39 -13.62
CA GLU A 506 -27.33 -14.83 -13.65
C GLU A 506 -27.45 -13.67 -14.68
N LEU A 507 -26.45 -12.79 -14.71
CA LEU A 507 -26.40 -11.65 -15.61
C LEU A 507 -26.24 -12.06 -17.08
N LEU A 508 -25.48 -13.12 -17.36
CA LEU A 508 -25.25 -13.67 -18.69
C LEU A 508 -26.41 -14.55 -19.19
N GLY A 509 -27.19 -15.10 -18.25
CA GLY A 509 -28.27 -16.04 -18.52
C GLY A 509 -27.75 -17.46 -18.47
N GLU A 510 -28.32 -18.29 -17.61
CA GLU A 510 -27.82 -19.62 -17.26
C GLU A 510 -27.70 -20.54 -18.47
N GLN A 511 -28.63 -20.43 -19.42
CA GLN A 511 -28.66 -21.19 -20.67
C GLN A 511 -27.57 -20.80 -21.69
N ASN A 512 -26.88 -19.67 -21.45
CA ASN A 512 -25.86 -19.14 -22.34
C ASN A 512 -24.44 -19.31 -21.75
N VAL A 513 -24.29 -19.98 -20.61
CA VAL A 513 -23.03 -20.07 -19.89
C VAL A 513 -22.63 -21.52 -19.64
N PHE A 514 -21.34 -21.79 -19.82
CA PHE A 514 -20.71 -23.00 -19.31
C PHE A 514 -19.60 -22.60 -18.33
N LEU A 515 -19.62 -23.15 -17.11
CA LEU A 515 -18.57 -22.92 -16.11
C LEU A 515 -17.61 -24.10 -16.02
N SER A 516 -16.35 -23.89 -16.35
CA SER A 516 -15.25 -24.84 -16.15
C SER A 516 -14.35 -24.38 -15.01
N LEU A 517 -14.38 -25.10 -13.90
CA LEU A 517 -13.56 -24.83 -12.72
C LEU A 517 -12.60 -25.99 -12.51
N TYR A 518 -11.31 -25.71 -12.61
CA TYR A 518 -10.26 -26.67 -12.32
C TYR A 518 -9.55 -26.26 -11.04
N GLU A 519 -9.47 -27.19 -10.08
CA GLU A 519 -8.79 -27.02 -8.82
C GLU A 519 -7.70 -28.09 -8.67
N ASN A 520 -6.55 -27.68 -8.15
CA ASN A 520 -5.43 -28.57 -7.90
C ASN A 520 -4.76 -28.29 -6.54
N ASN A 521 -4.72 -29.29 -5.66
CA ASN A 521 -4.03 -29.32 -4.37
C ASN A 521 -4.56 -28.40 -3.23
N SER A 522 -5.82 -28.00 -3.24
CA SER A 522 -6.46 -27.12 -2.22
C SER A 522 -6.87 -27.87 -0.94
N GLY A 523 -6.54 -29.16 -0.83
CA GLY A 523 -6.92 -29.95 0.34
C GLY A 523 -8.43 -30.05 0.56
N ARG A 524 -8.82 -30.54 1.73
CA ARG A 524 -10.19 -30.96 2.01
C ARG A 524 -11.15 -29.78 2.13
N GLU A 525 -10.71 -28.69 2.75
CA GLU A 525 -11.48 -27.47 2.96
C GLU A 525 -11.80 -26.79 1.63
N GLY A 526 -10.79 -26.61 0.77
CA GLY A 526 -10.97 -26.08 -0.59
C GLY A 526 -11.87 -26.96 -1.44
N GLU A 527 -11.65 -28.27 -1.44
CA GLU A 527 -12.52 -29.25 -2.09
C GLU A 527 -13.99 -29.09 -1.68
N ASN A 528 -14.26 -28.97 -0.38
CA ASN A 528 -15.62 -28.82 0.13
C ASN A 528 -16.23 -27.48 -0.29
N ALA A 529 -15.47 -26.39 -0.24
CA ALA A 529 -15.95 -25.07 -0.65
C ALA A 529 -16.31 -25.03 -2.14
N ILE A 530 -15.49 -25.66 -2.99
CA ILE A 530 -15.76 -25.77 -4.42
C ILE A 530 -16.98 -26.66 -4.70
N ARG A 531 -17.16 -27.77 -4.00
CA ARG A 531 -18.40 -28.57 -4.09
C ARG A 531 -19.62 -27.76 -3.67
N ALA A 532 -19.53 -27.01 -2.58
CA ALA A 532 -20.63 -26.16 -2.12
C ALA A 532 -20.96 -25.01 -3.10
N LEU A 533 -19.95 -24.48 -3.81
CA LEU A 533 -20.18 -23.56 -4.92
C LEU A 533 -20.83 -24.28 -6.11
N ALA A 534 -20.34 -25.47 -6.46
CA ALA A 534 -20.89 -26.31 -7.52
C ALA A 534 -22.39 -26.53 -7.35
N ASP A 535 -22.85 -26.83 -6.13
CA ASP A 535 -24.27 -27.06 -5.84
C ASP A 535 -25.15 -25.82 -6.09
N LYS A 536 -24.57 -24.61 -6.02
CA LYS A 536 -25.26 -23.34 -6.29
C LYS A 536 -25.23 -22.92 -7.75
N VAL A 537 -24.32 -23.48 -8.56
CA VAL A 537 -24.20 -23.16 -9.99
C VAL A 537 -25.34 -23.81 -10.77
N THR A 538 -26.13 -22.97 -11.45
CA THR A 538 -27.34 -23.36 -12.17
C THR A 538 -27.12 -23.64 -13.67
N CYS A 539 -26.06 -23.10 -14.27
CA CYS A 539 -25.69 -23.36 -15.65
C CYS A 539 -24.97 -24.71 -15.83
N ASP A 540 -24.73 -25.08 -17.09
CA ASP A 540 -23.87 -26.23 -17.41
C ASP A 540 -22.46 -25.98 -16.86
N LYS A 541 -21.83 -27.05 -16.33
CA LYS A 541 -20.56 -26.92 -15.63
C LYS A 541 -19.70 -28.17 -15.69
N SER A 542 -18.40 -27.98 -15.59
CA SER A 542 -17.40 -28.99 -15.29
C SER A 542 -16.57 -28.50 -14.11
N ILE A 543 -16.61 -29.21 -13.00
CA ILE A 543 -15.89 -28.83 -11.79
C ILE A 543 -15.03 -30.01 -11.40
N VAL A 544 -13.72 -29.85 -11.56
CA VAL A 544 -12.72 -30.90 -11.37
C VAL A 544 -11.81 -30.46 -10.24
N SER A 545 -11.74 -31.30 -9.20
CA SER A 545 -10.75 -31.19 -8.14
C SER A 545 -9.81 -32.37 -8.27
N GLU A 546 -8.53 -32.09 -8.52
CA GLU A 546 -7.50 -33.11 -8.71
C GLU A 546 -6.46 -32.98 -7.59
N PRO A 547 -6.58 -33.79 -6.52
CA PRO A 547 -5.54 -33.86 -5.50
C PRO A 547 -4.33 -34.60 -6.08
N GLY A 548 -3.23 -33.88 -6.26
CA GLY A 548 -1.99 -34.41 -6.80
C GLY A 548 -2.06 -34.60 -8.32
N LEU A 549 -2.01 -33.49 -9.06
CA LEU A 549 -1.80 -33.48 -10.52
C LEU A 549 -0.80 -34.56 -10.94
N SER A 550 -1.21 -35.49 -11.82
CA SER A 550 -0.25 -36.46 -12.38
C SER A 550 0.79 -35.73 -13.23
N LEU A 551 2.01 -35.63 -12.70
CA LEU A 551 3.12 -34.91 -13.33
C LEU A 551 3.75 -35.67 -14.51
N GLY A 552 3.42 -36.95 -14.69
CA GLY A 552 4.02 -37.81 -15.71
C GLY A 552 3.74 -37.38 -17.16
N GLY A 553 2.71 -36.55 -17.38
CA GLY A 553 2.37 -35.99 -18.69
C GLY A 553 3.04 -34.65 -19.03
N ILE A 554 3.74 -34.02 -18.06
CA ILE A 554 4.32 -32.69 -18.24
C ILE A 554 5.77 -32.82 -18.72
N PRO A 555 6.20 -32.09 -19.77
CA PRO A 555 7.58 -32.12 -20.23
C PRO A 555 8.58 -31.81 -19.12
N ARG A 556 9.68 -32.57 -19.09
CA ARG A 556 10.81 -32.36 -18.19
C ARG A 556 12.02 -31.87 -18.98
N VAL A 557 12.79 -30.97 -18.38
CA VAL A 557 14.04 -30.45 -18.97
C VAL A 557 15.22 -30.80 -18.09
N THR A 558 16.38 -31.05 -18.70
CA THR A 558 17.64 -31.28 -17.99
C THR A 558 18.28 -29.94 -17.63
N ILE A 559 18.42 -29.67 -16.34
CA ILE A 559 19.02 -28.43 -15.81
C ILE A 559 20.54 -28.61 -15.63
N PRO A 560 21.31 -27.51 -15.41
CA PRO A 560 22.72 -27.63 -15.03
C PRO A 560 22.85 -28.50 -13.76
N GLY A 561 23.68 -29.55 -13.84
CA GLY A 561 23.76 -30.60 -12.80
C GLY A 561 23.12 -31.93 -13.19
N GLU A 562 22.57 -32.04 -14.41
CA GLU A 562 22.03 -33.27 -15.03
C GLU A 562 20.74 -33.83 -14.40
N GLU A 563 20.16 -33.12 -13.43
CA GLU A 563 18.82 -33.41 -12.93
C GLU A 563 17.75 -33.04 -13.98
N THR A 564 16.69 -33.84 -14.07
CA THR A 564 15.52 -33.49 -14.89
C THR A 564 14.44 -32.89 -14.01
N ARG A 565 13.87 -31.75 -14.41
CA ARG A 565 12.87 -31.00 -13.63
C ARG A 565 11.75 -30.50 -14.53
N ILE A 566 10.57 -30.25 -13.96
CA ILE A 566 9.44 -29.63 -14.66
C ILE A 566 9.56 -28.12 -14.57
N ARG A 567 9.48 -27.41 -15.70
CA ARG A 567 9.51 -25.94 -15.68
C ARG A 567 8.19 -25.39 -15.16
N ARG A 568 8.25 -24.30 -14.40
CA ARG A 568 7.07 -23.58 -13.87
C ARG A 568 6.05 -23.30 -14.97
N ILE A 569 6.49 -22.79 -16.13
CA ILE A 569 5.59 -22.41 -17.22
C ILE A 569 4.93 -23.63 -17.88
N ASP A 570 5.62 -24.77 -18.01
CA ASP A 570 5.01 -26.00 -18.53
C ASP A 570 3.89 -26.50 -17.59
N TYR A 571 4.13 -26.43 -16.27
CA TYR A 571 3.13 -26.76 -15.26
C TYR A 571 1.92 -25.82 -15.31
N LEU A 572 2.15 -24.49 -15.35
CA LEU A 572 1.07 -23.51 -15.41
C LEU A 572 0.26 -23.62 -16.70
N ALA A 573 0.92 -23.86 -17.83
CA ALA A 573 0.26 -24.09 -19.12
C ALA A 573 -0.63 -25.33 -19.07
N GLU A 574 -0.14 -26.45 -18.51
CA GLU A 574 -0.92 -27.67 -18.36
C GLU A 574 -2.17 -27.45 -17.51
N VAL A 575 -2.03 -26.84 -16.33
CA VAL A 575 -3.16 -26.56 -15.43
C VAL A 575 -4.22 -25.69 -16.12
N ARG A 576 -3.80 -24.69 -16.91
CA ARG A 576 -4.75 -23.87 -17.68
C ARG A 576 -5.44 -24.63 -18.81
N ASN A 577 -4.71 -25.50 -19.50
CA ASN A 577 -5.27 -26.35 -20.54
C ASN A 577 -6.30 -27.33 -19.98
N ARG A 578 -6.13 -27.82 -18.74
CA ARG A 578 -7.15 -28.65 -18.06
C ARG A 578 -8.45 -27.92 -17.83
N ALA A 579 -8.39 -26.66 -17.39
CA ALA A 579 -9.58 -25.82 -17.27
C ALA A 579 -10.28 -25.58 -18.63
N LEU A 580 -9.56 -25.65 -19.76
CA LEU A 580 -10.12 -25.53 -21.10
C LEU A 580 -10.54 -26.86 -21.74
N GLN A 581 -10.24 -28.00 -21.12
CA GLN A 581 -10.55 -29.31 -21.71
C GLN A 581 -12.05 -29.50 -22.04
N PRO A 582 -13.01 -29.04 -21.22
CA PRO A 582 -14.43 -29.16 -21.55
C PRO A 582 -14.85 -28.36 -22.80
N LEU A 583 -14.13 -27.27 -23.12
CA LEU A 583 -14.36 -26.48 -24.34
C LEU A 583 -14.04 -27.29 -25.60
N GLN A 584 -13.02 -28.16 -25.53
CA GLN A 584 -12.56 -28.96 -26.67
C GLN A 584 -13.39 -30.22 -26.89
N ASN A 585 -13.93 -30.78 -25.81
CA ASN A 585 -14.69 -32.04 -25.84
C ASN A 585 -16.20 -31.83 -26.01
N GLY A 586 -16.67 -30.59 -25.88
CA GLY A 586 -18.08 -30.24 -26.02
C GLY A 586 -18.54 -30.14 -27.47
N ASN A 587 -19.84 -30.34 -27.68
CA ASN A 587 -20.49 -30.11 -28.99
C ASN A 587 -20.98 -28.67 -29.18
N THR A 588 -20.97 -27.86 -28.11
CA THR A 588 -21.42 -26.46 -28.13
C THR A 588 -20.30 -25.56 -28.63
N THR A 589 -20.60 -24.71 -29.61
CA THR A 589 -19.68 -23.65 -30.04
C THR A 589 -19.92 -22.40 -29.20
N TYR A 590 -18.85 -21.87 -28.63
CA TYR A 590 -18.89 -20.66 -27.80
C TYR A 590 -18.43 -19.43 -28.59
N ASP A 591 -19.07 -18.29 -28.32
CA ASP A 591 -18.72 -16.98 -28.90
C ASP A 591 -17.62 -16.26 -28.11
N LYS A 592 -17.54 -16.53 -26.80
CA LYS A 592 -16.66 -15.83 -25.85
C LYS A 592 -16.10 -16.81 -24.83
N LEU A 593 -14.81 -16.64 -24.52
CA LEU A 593 -14.13 -17.36 -23.45
C LEU A 593 -13.70 -16.33 -22.40
N LEU A 594 -14.21 -16.43 -21.17
CA LEU A 594 -13.77 -15.61 -20.04
C LEU A 594 -12.88 -16.46 -19.13
N TYR A 595 -11.62 -16.09 -19.01
CA TYR A 595 -10.69 -16.70 -18.08
C TYR A 595 -10.58 -15.87 -16.80
N LEU A 596 -10.79 -16.49 -15.64
CA LEU A 596 -10.73 -15.87 -14.33
C LEU A 596 -9.61 -16.49 -13.48
N ASN A 597 -8.78 -15.64 -12.88
CA ASN A 597 -7.92 -16.00 -11.76
C ASN A 597 -8.70 -15.82 -10.43
N ASP A 598 -8.00 -16.04 -9.31
CA ASP A 598 -8.35 -15.80 -7.91
C ASP A 598 -8.40 -14.29 -7.54
N VAL A 599 -9.13 -13.49 -8.33
CA VAL A 599 -9.23 -12.03 -8.14
C VAL A 599 -10.63 -11.59 -7.71
N ILE A 600 -10.71 -10.56 -6.87
CA ILE A 600 -11.97 -9.88 -6.56
C ILE A 600 -12.37 -8.98 -7.73
N PHE A 601 -13.59 -9.17 -8.25
CA PHE A 601 -14.12 -8.44 -9.40
C PHE A 601 -15.61 -8.06 -9.26
N ASP A 602 -16.04 -7.04 -10.01
CA ASP A 602 -17.44 -6.68 -10.16
C ASP A 602 -18.04 -7.39 -11.40
N PRO A 603 -19.12 -8.17 -11.27
CA PRO A 603 -19.75 -8.88 -12.40
C PRO A 603 -20.19 -7.98 -13.55
N VAL A 604 -20.56 -6.72 -13.28
CA VAL A 604 -20.92 -5.74 -14.32
C VAL A 604 -19.68 -5.27 -15.08
N GLU A 605 -18.53 -5.14 -14.41
CA GLU A 605 -17.26 -4.85 -15.09
C GLU A 605 -16.78 -6.05 -15.93
N ALA A 606 -17.08 -7.29 -15.52
CA ALA A 606 -16.83 -8.48 -16.36
C ALA A 606 -17.69 -8.47 -17.65
N LEU A 607 -18.97 -8.10 -17.58
CA LEU A 607 -19.80 -7.88 -18.77
C LEU A 607 -19.24 -6.78 -19.67
N GLN A 608 -18.72 -5.69 -19.08
CA GLN A 608 -18.07 -4.62 -19.85
C GLN A 608 -16.85 -5.15 -20.61
N LEU A 609 -16.05 -6.01 -19.97
CA LEU A 609 -14.91 -6.61 -20.62
C LEU A 609 -15.33 -7.44 -21.83
N LEU A 610 -16.36 -8.30 -21.65
CA LEU A 610 -16.90 -9.21 -22.67
C LEU A 610 -17.57 -8.51 -23.85
N PHE A 611 -18.35 -7.46 -23.60
CA PHE A 611 -19.30 -6.93 -24.58
C PHE A 611 -19.11 -5.45 -24.92
N CYS A 612 -18.18 -4.74 -24.30
CA CYS A 612 -17.98 -3.31 -24.55
C CYS A 612 -16.54 -2.93 -24.93
N THR A 613 -15.55 -3.80 -24.74
CA THR A 613 -14.17 -3.48 -25.09
C THR A 613 -13.99 -3.38 -26.60
N ASN A 614 -13.42 -2.26 -27.08
CA ASN A 614 -13.23 -1.97 -28.50
C ASN A 614 -14.50 -2.18 -29.35
N ALA A 615 -15.65 -1.71 -28.84
CA ALA A 615 -16.91 -1.87 -29.55
C ALA A 615 -16.96 -1.03 -30.84
N ASP A 616 -17.52 -1.61 -31.91
CA ASP A 616 -17.73 -0.95 -33.19
C ASP A 616 -18.91 0.05 -33.16
N ALA A 617 -19.25 0.61 -34.32
CA ALA A 617 -20.35 1.57 -34.46
C ALA A 617 -21.73 1.01 -34.06
N ASN A 618 -21.92 -0.31 -34.12
CA ASN A 618 -23.15 -1.00 -33.70
C ASN A 618 -23.12 -1.40 -32.23
N GLY A 619 -21.99 -1.19 -31.53
CA GLY A 619 -21.81 -1.55 -30.13
C GLY A 619 -21.35 -2.99 -29.92
N VAL A 620 -20.91 -3.69 -30.97
CA VAL A 620 -20.40 -5.07 -30.87
C VAL A 620 -18.92 -5.03 -30.54
N ALA A 621 -18.49 -5.72 -29.49
CA ALA A 621 -17.09 -5.78 -29.07
C ALA A 621 -16.21 -6.47 -30.13
N GLN A 622 -15.12 -5.80 -30.53
CA GLN A 622 -14.18 -6.29 -31.54
C GLN A 622 -12.80 -6.52 -30.92
N TYR A 623 -12.50 -7.74 -30.50
CA TYR A 623 -11.18 -8.08 -29.99
C TYR A 623 -10.88 -9.57 -30.20
N ARG A 624 -9.59 -9.89 -30.32
CA ARG A 624 -9.10 -11.27 -30.17
C ARG A 624 -8.92 -11.60 -28.69
N ALA A 625 -8.44 -10.61 -27.92
CA ALA A 625 -8.35 -10.68 -26.46
C ALA A 625 -8.58 -9.30 -25.81
N ALA A 626 -9.23 -9.28 -24.64
CA ALA A 626 -9.48 -8.11 -23.82
C ALA A 626 -9.21 -8.44 -22.35
N CYS A 627 -8.26 -7.74 -21.71
CA CYS A 627 -7.87 -7.99 -20.32
C CYS A 627 -8.32 -6.87 -19.39
N ALA A 628 -8.66 -7.24 -18.15
CA ALA A 628 -8.83 -6.30 -17.05
C ALA A 628 -7.47 -5.73 -16.60
N MET A 629 -7.50 -4.78 -15.67
CA MET A 629 -6.32 -4.32 -14.93
C MET A 629 -6.34 -4.91 -13.52
N ASP A 630 -5.31 -5.67 -13.14
CA ASP A 630 -5.18 -6.24 -11.80
C ASP A 630 -4.26 -5.44 -10.89
N PHE A 631 -4.57 -5.49 -9.60
CA PHE A 631 -3.90 -4.68 -8.59
C PHE A 631 -3.53 -5.54 -7.39
N SER A 632 -2.25 -5.45 -7.01
CA SER A 632 -1.74 -6.03 -5.74
C SER A 632 -1.97 -5.10 -4.57
N ASN A 633 -2.06 -3.81 -4.84
CA ASN A 633 -2.59 -2.81 -3.92
C ASN A 633 -3.29 -1.70 -4.69
N ALA A 634 -3.98 -0.80 -4.00
CA ALA A 634 -4.81 0.23 -4.62
C ALA A 634 -4.12 1.14 -5.67
N PHE A 635 -2.79 1.17 -5.75
CA PHE A 635 -2.03 1.96 -6.73
C PHE A 635 -1.05 1.14 -7.61
N LYS A 636 -0.74 -0.10 -7.24
CA LYS A 636 0.28 -0.94 -7.88
C LYS A 636 -0.35 -1.99 -8.80
N PHE A 637 -0.18 -1.81 -10.10
CA PHE A 637 -0.50 -2.78 -11.14
C PHE A 637 0.33 -4.05 -10.96
N TYR A 638 -0.32 -5.21 -11.01
CA TYR A 638 0.31 -6.48 -10.66
C TYR A 638 0.91 -7.20 -11.88
N ASP A 639 0.16 -7.35 -12.97
CA ASP A 639 0.55 -8.15 -14.13
C ASP A 639 1.64 -7.48 -15.00
N THR A 640 2.85 -7.39 -14.46
CA THR A 640 4.02 -6.92 -15.20
C THR A 640 4.67 -8.02 -16.04
N TYR A 641 4.35 -9.29 -15.74
CA TYR A 641 5.00 -10.44 -16.35
C TYR A 641 4.40 -10.79 -17.72
N ALA A 642 3.07 -10.83 -17.86
CA ALA A 642 2.43 -11.16 -19.14
C ALA A 642 2.19 -9.92 -20.02
N THR A 643 1.99 -8.75 -19.41
CA THR A 643 1.62 -7.54 -20.15
C THR A 643 2.77 -6.93 -20.93
N ARG A 644 2.53 -6.67 -22.22
CA ARG A 644 3.47 -6.00 -23.13
C ARG A 644 2.77 -4.92 -23.93
N ASP A 645 3.44 -3.78 -24.10
CA ASP A 645 2.92 -2.69 -24.93
C ASP A 645 2.74 -3.16 -26.39
N LEU A 646 2.10 -2.34 -27.22
CA LEU A 646 1.80 -2.70 -28.61
C LEU A 646 3.04 -3.08 -29.45
N GLN A 647 4.24 -2.63 -29.05
CA GLN A 647 5.50 -2.97 -29.73
C GLN A 647 6.30 -4.05 -28.99
N GLY A 648 5.69 -4.73 -28.02
CA GLY A 648 6.31 -5.80 -27.24
C GLY A 648 7.24 -5.31 -26.13
N TYR A 649 7.29 -4.01 -25.80
CA TYR A 649 8.06 -3.56 -24.64
C TYR A 649 7.37 -4.00 -23.35
N GLY A 650 8.19 -4.30 -22.33
CA GLY A 650 7.71 -4.40 -20.96
C GLY A 650 7.05 -3.09 -20.51
N ILE A 651 6.23 -3.19 -19.47
CA ILE A 651 5.68 -1.99 -18.82
C ILE A 651 6.80 -1.18 -18.13
N GLY A 652 6.47 0.03 -17.72
CA GLY A 652 7.31 0.86 -16.86
C GLY A 652 7.05 0.57 -15.38
N LEU A 653 7.24 1.59 -14.55
CA LEU A 653 6.86 1.51 -13.14
C LEU A 653 5.38 1.12 -13.02
N PRO A 654 5.04 0.25 -12.04
CA PRO A 654 3.73 -0.39 -11.94
C PRO A 654 2.64 0.53 -11.37
N PHE A 655 2.66 1.82 -11.70
CA PHE A 655 1.58 2.76 -11.39
C PHE A 655 1.22 3.57 -12.64
N TYR A 656 0.04 4.20 -12.62
CA TYR A 656 -0.48 4.93 -13.79
C TYR A 656 0.57 5.90 -14.36
N PRO A 657 0.80 5.93 -15.68
CA PRO A 657 0.04 5.27 -16.77
C PRO A 657 0.60 3.92 -17.22
N TRP A 658 1.38 3.24 -16.37
CA TRP A 658 1.93 1.88 -16.52
C TRP A 658 2.93 1.70 -17.66
N PHE A 659 2.64 2.14 -18.88
CA PHE A 659 3.52 2.02 -20.05
C PHE A 659 4.57 3.13 -20.13
N THR A 660 5.73 2.81 -20.70
CA THR A 660 6.86 3.73 -20.87
C THR A 660 6.73 4.57 -22.14
N THR A 661 7.62 5.55 -22.29
CA THR A 661 7.75 6.37 -23.51
C THR A 661 8.60 5.69 -24.59
N ALA A 662 8.98 4.42 -24.42
CA ALA A 662 9.79 3.70 -25.39
C ALA A 662 9.06 3.48 -26.72
N GLY A 663 9.84 3.41 -27.81
CA GLY A 663 9.31 3.25 -29.16
C GLY A 663 8.37 4.39 -29.56
N ARG A 664 7.19 4.02 -30.08
CA ARG A 664 6.11 4.93 -30.48
C ARG A 664 5.17 5.26 -29.32
N ALA A 665 5.31 4.57 -28.17
CA ALA A 665 4.52 4.78 -26.95
C ALA A 665 2.99 4.80 -27.16
N GLN A 666 2.47 4.02 -28.12
CA GLN A 666 1.05 4.07 -28.49
C GLN A 666 0.13 3.59 -27.37
N SER A 667 0.47 2.49 -26.69
CA SER A 667 -0.27 2.01 -25.51
C SER A 667 -0.31 3.06 -24.41
N ARG A 668 0.81 3.75 -24.19
CA ARG A 668 0.90 4.86 -23.23
C ARG A 668 -0.01 6.02 -23.63
N GLN A 669 -0.06 6.38 -24.91
CA GLN A 669 -0.95 7.43 -25.42
C GLN A 669 -2.42 7.03 -25.24
N ASP A 670 -2.79 5.79 -25.57
CA ASP A 670 -4.14 5.27 -25.37
C ASP A 670 -4.59 5.40 -23.89
N VAL A 671 -3.70 5.09 -22.94
CA VAL A 671 -3.96 5.27 -21.49
C VAL A 671 -4.15 6.74 -21.11
N LEU A 672 -3.30 7.64 -21.61
CA LEU A 672 -3.38 9.07 -21.32
C LEU A 672 -4.64 9.72 -21.93
N GLU A 673 -5.07 9.25 -23.09
CA GLU A 673 -6.31 9.66 -23.76
C GLU A 673 -7.56 9.09 -23.06
N GLY A 674 -7.39 8.15 -22.12
CA GLY A 674 -8.48 7.54 -21.37
C GLY A 674 -9.34 6.59 -22.22
N ARG A 675 -8.70 5.89 -23.17
CA ARG A 675 -9.39 4.89 -24.00
C ARG A 675 -9.79 3.67 -23.16
N ASP A 676 -10.92 3.07 -23.52
CA ASP A 676 -11.44 1.81 -22.97
C ASP A 676 -10.83 0.57 -23.64
N ALA A 677 -10.09 0.78 -24.74
CA ALA A 677 -9.36 -0.24 -25.48
C ALA A 677 -7.92 0.23 -25.69
N VAL A 678 -7.08 0.03 -24.69
CA VAL A 678 -5.65 0.31 -24.78
C VAL A 678 -5.00 -0.80 -25.59
N ARG A 679 -4.43 -0.47 -26.74
CA ARG A 679 -3.81 -1.46 -27.63
C ARG A 679 -2.56 -2.02 -26.98
N VAL A 680 -2.45 -3.34 -26.92
CA VAL A 680 -1.30 -4.06 -26.36
C VAL A 680 -0.91 -5.23 -27.25
N ARG A 681 0.29 -5.77 -27.07
CA ARG A 681 0.70 -7.01 -27.75
C ARG A 681 0.31 -8.25 -26.94
N SER A 682 0.22 -8.14 -25.62
CA SER A 682 -0.25 -9.19 -24.71
C SER A 682 -0.71 -8.59 -23.38
N CYS A 683 -1.57 -9.31 -22.65
CA CYS A 683 -2.04 -8.95 -21.31
C CYS A 683 -2.64 -10.18 -20.60
N TRP A 684 -2.87 -10.12 -19.29
CA TRP A 684 -3.67 -11.11 -18.58
C TRP A 684 -4.56 -10.46 -17.51
N GLY A 685 -3.96 -9.64 -16.66
CA GLY A 685 -4.67 -8.74 -15.75
C GLY A 685 -5.75 -9.40 -14.87
N GLY A 686 -5.53 -10.65 -14.45
CA GLY A 686 -6.40 -11.43 -13.55
C GLY A 686 -7.75 -11.88 -14.13
N MET A 687 -8.26 -11.20 -15.16
CA MET A 687 -9.49 -11.54 -15.87
C MET A 687 -9.34 -11.19 -17.35
N THR A 688 -9.41 -12.19 -18.23
CA THR A 688 -9.23 -12.02 -19.68
C THR A 688 -10.39 -12.61 -20.45
N ALA A 689 -10.96 -11.82 -21.37
CA ALA A 689 -11.93 -12.29 -22.33
C ALA A 689 -11.26 -12.53 -23.69
N PHE A 690 -11.48 -13.70 -24.28
CA PHE A 690 -11.02 -14.07 -25.61
C PHE A 690 -12.20 -14.23 -26.57
N ASP A 691 -11.91 -14.06 -27.86
CA ASP A 691 -12.74 -14.67 -28.88
C ASP A 691 -12.54 -16.19 -28.85
N ALA A 692 -13.60 -16.92 -28.52
CA ALA A 692 -13.50 -18.36 -28.24
C ALA A 692 -13.20 -19.19 -29.50
N HIS A 693 -13.36 -18.66 -30.72
CA HIS A 693 -13.09 -19.45 -31.93
C HIS A 693 -11.63 -19.90 -32.01
N PHE A 694 -10.68 -19.11 -31.47
CA PHE A 694 -9.25 -19.48 -31.46
C PHE A 694 -8.96 -20.73 -30.61
N PHE A 695 -9.86 -21.08 -29.68
CA PHE A 695 -9.71 -22.20 -28.75
C PHE A 695 -10.55 -23.41 -29.16
N GLN A 696 -11.21 -23.36 -30.33
CA GLN A 696 -12.14 -24.36 -30.83
C GLN A 696 -11.79 -24.75 -32.28
N GLY A 697 -12.34 -25.86 -32.78
CA GLY A 697 -12.15 -26.32 -34.16
C GLY A 697 -10.95 -27.24 -34.36
N GLY A 698 -10.44 -27.32 -35.61
CA GLY A 698 -9.45 -28.34 -36.01
C GLY A 698 -8.01 -28.10 -35.53
N ASN A 699 -7.66 -26.86 -35.19
CA ASN A 699 -6.32 -26.51 -34.68
C ASN A 699 -6.43 -25.41 -33.59
N PRO A 700 -6.98 -25.74 -32.41
CA PRO A 700 -7.19 -24.78 -31.34
C PRO A 700 -5.86 -24.36 -30.71
N VAL A 701 -5.72 -23.08 -30.39
CA VAL A 701 -4.60 -22.56 -29.61
C VAL A 701 -4.66 -23.13 -28.18
N ARG A 702 -3.49 -23.44 -27.62
CA ARG A 702 -3.32 -23.98 -26.27
C ARG A 702 -2.24 -23.21 -25.53
N PHE A 703 -2.34 -23.15 -24.21
CA PHE A 703 -1.25 -22.63 -23.40
C PHE A 703 -0.02 -23.54 -23.56
N ARG A 704 1.16 -22.94 -23.65
CA ARG A 704 2.44 -23.63 -23.78
C ARG A 704 3.56 -22.80 -23.17
N ALA A 705 4.71 -23.42 -22.97
CA ALA A 705 5.96 -22.74 -22.67
C ALA A 705 6.77 -22.44 -23.95
N ASP A 706 7.78 -21.57 -23.83
CA ASP A 706 8.81 -21.41 -24.85
C ASP A 706 9.67 -22.70 -24.93
N SER A 707 10.20 -23.00 -26.11
CA SER A 707 11.07 -24.17 -26.33
C SER A 707 12.46 -24.06 -25.70
N GLU A 708 12.96 -22.85 -25.44
CA GLU A 708 14.28 -22.61 -24.90
C GLU A 708 14.26 -22.63 -23.36
N ILE A 709 15.21 -23.36 -22.77
CA ILE A 709 15.19 -23.72 -21.35
C ILE A 709 15.32 -22.49 -20.45
N PHE A 710 16.23 -21.55 -20.78
CA PHE A 710 16.50 -20.36 -19.96
C PHE A 710 15.81 -19.09 -20.49
N TRP A 711 14.72 -19.27 -21.25
CA TRP A 711 13.82 -18.19 -21.63
C TRP A 711 12.49 -18.33 -20.90
N ASP A 712 12.42 -17.73 -19.72
CA ASP A 712 11.22 -17.73 -18.89
C ASP A 712 10.22 -16.71 -19.46
N ALA A 713 9.24 -17.23 -20.20
CA ALA A 713 8.18 -16.50 -20.87
C ALA A 713 6.82 -16.93 -20.34
N SER A 714 6.00 -15.96 -19.94
CA SER A 714 4.65 -16.24 -19.43
C SER A 714 3.78 -16.93 -20.48
N GLU A 715 3.18 -18.06 -20.13
CA GLU A 715 2.17 -18.75 -20.92
C GLU A 715 0.96 -17.84 -21.24
N CYS A 716 0.64 -16.92 -20.32
CA CYS A 716 -0.39 -15.91 -20.51
C CYS A 716 -0.01 -14.83 -21.52
N CYS A 717 1.28 -14.62 -21.79
CA CYS A 717 1.71 -13.77 -22.90
C CYS A 717 1.78 -14.56 -24.21
N ILE A 718 2.33 -15.79 -24.15
CA ILE A 718 2.52 -16.65 -25.32
C ILE A 718 1.20 -16.94 -26.03
N ILE A 719 0.10 -17.15 -25.28
CA ILE A 719 -1.22 -17.38 -25.88
C ILE A 719 -1.65 -16.23 -26.82
N HIS A 720 -1.27 -14.98 -26.52
CA HIS A 720 -1.54 -13.84 -27.42
C HIS A 720 -0.69 -13.88 -28.68
N ALA A 721 0.56 -14.33 -28.57
CA ALA A 721 1.44 -14.51 -29.73
C ALA A 721 0.89 -15.59 -30.66
N ASP A 722 0.40 -16.70 -30.10
CA ASP A 722 -0.17 -17.80 -30.88
C ASP A 722 -1.49 -17.41 -31.55
N ILE A 723 -2.37 -16.68 -30.86
CA ILE A 723 -3.59 -16.11 -31.46
C ILE A 723 -3.24 -15.16 -32.61
N GLN A 724 -2.22 -14.30 -32.46
CA GLN A 724 -1.77 -13.40 -33.52
C GLN A 724 -1.23 -14.18 -34.74
N SER A 725 -0.44 -15.21 -34.51
CA SER A 725 0.07 -16.08 -35.57
C SER A 725 -1.04 -16.82 -36.30
N ALA A 726 -2.02 -17.38 -35.56
CA ALA A 726 -3.19 -18.03 -36.16
C ALA A 726 -4.01 -17.06 -37.04
N ALA A 727 -4.12 -15.79 -36.63
CA ALA A 727 -4.85 -14.76 -37.36
C ALA A 727 -4.09 -14.20 -38.59
N SER A 728 -2.76 -14.24 -38.62
CA SER A 728 -1.93 -13.70 -39.72
C SER A 728 -2.11 -14.40 -41.08
N ASN A 729 -2.84 -15.52 -41.12
CA ASN A 729 -3.33 -16.15 -42.36
C ASN A 729 -4.54 -15.41 -43.00
N SER A 730 -4.99 -14.29 -42.42
CA SER A 730 -6.05 -13.42 -42.93
C SER A 730 -5.51 -12.00 -43.18
N GLU A 731 -6.08 -11.26 -44.14
CA GLU A 731 -5.59 -9.96 -44.65
C GLU A 731 -5.43 -8.82 -43.59
N GLU A 732 -5.74 -9.05 -42.30
CA GLU A 732 -5.66 -8.09 -41.19
C GLU A 732 -4.34 -8.18 -40.38
N SER A 733 -3.20 -8.25 -41.07
CA SER A 733 -1.93 -8.64 -40.45
C SER A 733 -1.16 -7.54 -39.68
N GLU A 734 -1.73 -6.35 -39.45
CA GLU A 734 -1.03 -5.25 -38.76
C GLU A 734 -1.51 -4.92 -37.33
N VAL A 735 -2.66 -5.46 -36.89
CA VAL A 735 -3.24 -5.15 -35.56
C VAL A 735 -3.20 -6.39 -34.67
N SER A 736 -2.66 -6.28 -33.45
CA SER A 736 -2.57 -7.40 -32.49
C SER A 736 -3.96 -7.96 -32.13
N GLY A 737 -4.99 -7.11 -32.16
CA GLY A 737 -6.35 -7.44 -31.73
C GLY A 737 -6.47 -7.65 -30.22
N SER A 738 -5.42 -7.34 -29.46
CA SER A 738 -5.37 -7.47 -28.01
C SER A 738 -5.48 -6.11 -27.33
N TYR A 739 -6.35 -6.00 -26.33
CA TYR A 739 -6.64 -4.76 -25.64
C TYR A 739 -6.63 -4.94 -24.12
N ILE A 740 -6.23 -3.90 -23.40
CA ILE A 740 -6.50 -3.75 -21.98
C ILE A 740 -7.63 -2.75 -21.81
N ASN A 741 -8.55 -3.03 -20.88
CA ASN A 741 -9.62 -2.11 -20.53
C ASN A 741 -9.36 -1.48 -19.14
N PRO A 742 -8.82 -0.24 -19.05
CA PRO A 742 -8.45 0.39 -17.77
C PRO A 742 -9.62 0.69 -16.83
N PHE A 743 -10.85 0.55 -17.32
CA PHE A 743 -12.08 0.77 -16.55
C PHE A 743 -12.54 -0.48 -15.80
N VAL A 744 -12.17 -1.66 -16.29
CA VAL A 744 -12.41 -2.95 -15.66
C VAL A 744 -11.21 -3.24 -14.78
N ARG A 745 -11.37 -3.11 -13.44
CA ARG A 745 -10.26 -3.35 -12.52
C ARG A 745 -10.60 -4.39 -11.48
N VAL A 746 -9.66 -5.30 -11.28
CA VAL A 746 -9.73 -6.39 -10.32
C VAL A 746 -8.60 -6.24 -9.31
N ALA A 747 -8.70 -6.89 -8.16
CA ALA A 747 -7.59 -6.92 -7.19
C ALA A 747 -7.50 -8.28 -6.50
N TYR A 748 -6.32 -8.60 -5.99
CA TYR A 748 -6.09 -9.87 -5.28
C TYR A 748 -6.61 -9.86 -3.83
N ASP A 749 -7.05 -8.71 -3.33
CA ASP A 749 -7.70 -8.58 -2.03
C ASP A 749 -8.84 -7.54 -2.05
N GLU A 750 -9.80 -7.71 -1.13
CA GLU A 750 -10.99 -6.87 -1.07
C GLU A 750 -10.69 -5.42 -0.71
N LYS A 751 -9.69 -5.19 0.16
CA LYS A 751 -9.31 -3.85 0.61
C LYS A 751 -8.82 -3.07 -0.58
N SER A 752 -7.84 -3.59 -1.33
CA SER A 752 -7.33 -2.99 -2.55
C SER A 752 -8.44 -2.72 -3.54
N HIS A 753 -9.31 -3.71 -3.82
CA HIS A 753 -10.46 -3.54 -4.73
C HIS A 753 -11.35 -2.35 -4.32
N SER A 754 -11.66 -2.22 -3.03
CA SER A 754 -12.52 -1.14 -2.50
C SER A 754 -11.91 0.26 -2.62
N TRP A 755 -10.58 0.37 -2.67
CA TRP A 755 -9.87 1.66 -2.81
C TRP A 755 -9.63 2.07 -4.27
N LEU A 756 -9.77 1.16 -5.24
CA LEU A 756 -9.50 1.45 -6.65
C LEU A 756 -10.31 2.62 -7.20
N TRP A 757 -11.53 2.87 -6.71
CA TRP A 757 -12.32 4.02 -7.20
C TRP A 757 -11.75 5.37 -6.75
N ILE A 758 -11.03 5.40 -5.63
CA ILE A 758 -10.40 6.61 -5.07
C ILE A 758 -9.12 6.90 -5.84
N THR A 759 -8.25 5.89 -6.00
CA THR A 759 -6.94 6.06 -6.65
C THR A 759 -7.08 6.48 -8.11
N ARG A 760 -8.08 5.95 -8.83
CA ARG A 760 -8.51 6.41 -10.17
C ARG A 760 -8.62 7.93 -10.32
N ARG A 761 -8.97 8.67 -9.26
CA ARG A 761 -9.19 10.13 -9.31
C ARG A 761 -7.90 10.93 -9.37
N PHE A 762 -6.82 10.41 -8.79
CA PHE A 762 -5.55 11.13 -8.64
C PHE A 762 -4.48 10.66 -9.64
N GLU A 763 -4.70 9.50 -10.26
CA GLU A 763 -3.76 8.88 -11.21
C GLU A 763 -3.31 9.80 -12.35
N LYS A 764 -4.16 10.71 -12.83
CA LYS A 764 -3.79 11.67 -13.89
C LYS A 764 -2.67 12.65 -13.50
N LEU A 765 -2.32 12.74 -12.21
CA LEU A 765 -1.20 13.54 -11.72
C LEU A 765 0.14 12.81 -11.87
N TYR A 766 0.13 11.49 -12.01
CA TYR A 766 1.32 10.64 -11.99
C TYR A 766 2.16 10.62 -13.28
N PRO A 767 1.65 10.90 -14.50
CA PRO A 767 2.43 10.74 -15.74
C PRO A 767 3.76 11.49 -15.78
N PHE A 768 3.82 12.69 -15.19
CA PHE A 768 5.05 13.49 -15.15
C PHE A 768 6.13 12.80 -14.31
N ILE A 769 5.79 12.41 -13.09
CA ILE A 769 6.70 11.71 -12.16
C ILE A 769 7.07 10.33 -12.71
N HIS A 770 6.08 9.59 -13.24
CA HIS A 770 6.29 8.29 -13.88
C HIS A 770 7.35 8.35 -14.98
N ASN A 771 7.30 9.37 -15.83
CA ASN A 771 8.27 9.51 -16.92
C ASN A 771 9.69 9.76 -16.41
N ILE A 772 9.85 10.64 -15.41
CA ILE A 772 11.15 10.91 -14.80
C ILE A 772 11.72 9.64 -14.18
N LEU A 773 10.93 8.95 -13.36
CA LEU A 773 11.40 7.78 -12.62
C LEU A 773 11.70 6.59 -13.55
N ASN A 774 10.92 6.35 -14.62
CA ASN A 774 11.26 5.31 -15.60
C ASN A 774 12.63 5.54 -16.22
N HIS A 775 12.94 6.79 -16.60
CA HIS A 775 14.25 7.12 -17.17
C HIS A 775 15.38 6.94 -16.15
N LEU A 776 15.16 7.31 -14.89
CA LEU A 776 16.16 7.14 -13.83
C LEU A 776 16.45 5.66 -13.52
N VAL A 777 15.45 4.79 -13.60
CA VAL A 777 15.57 3.35 -13.29
C VAL A 777 15.88 2.51 -14.55
N GLY A 778 15.96 3.14 -15.74
CA GLY A 778 16.29 2.45 -16.98
C GLY A 778 15.17 1.54 -17.52
N LEU A 779 13.91 1.93 -17.32
CA LEU A 779 12.75 1.19 -17.83
C LEU A 779 12.30 1.67 -19.21
N PRO A 780 11.79 0.77 -20.08
CA PRO A 780 11.59 -0.66 -19.84
C PRO A 780 12.92 -1.42 -19.97
N GLN A 781 13.03 -2.58 -19.32
CA GLN A 781 14.21 -3.43 -19.42
C GLN A 781 14.45 -3.86 -20.88
N TYR A 782 15.72 -3.98 -21.26
CA TYR A 782 16.10 -4.45 -22.59
C TYR A 782 15.72 -5.92 -22.76
N ASN A 783 14.98 -6.24 -23.82
CA ASN A 783 14.69 -7.60 -24.23
C ASN A 783 15.30 -7.83 -25.64
N PRO A 784 16.30 -8.71 -25.78
CA PRO A 784 16.98 -8.96 -27.05
C PRO A 784 16.09 -9.64 -28.10
N ARG A 785 15.10 -10.44 -27.66
CA ARG A 785 14.21 -11.21 -28.53
C ARG A 785 12.92 -10.47 -28.90
N ARG A 786 12.69 -9.26 -28.37
CA ARG A 786 11.44 -8.49 -28.56
C ARG A 786 11.07 -8.26 -30.03
N ALA A 787 12.08 -7.97 -30.85
CA ALA A 787 11.91 -7.62 -32.26
C ALA A 787 12.07 -8.81 -33.21
N GLU A 788 12.19 -10.03 -32.67
CA GLU A 788 12.26 -11.24 -33.47
C GLU A 788 10.97 -11.44 -34.27
N VAL A 789 11.13 -11.93 -35.50
CA VAL A 789 10.04 -12.28 -36.40
C VAL A 789 9.99 -13.80 -36.51
N PHE A 790 8.79 -14.37 -36.41
CA PHE A 790 8.60 -15.82 -36.53
C PHE A 790 9.23 -16.36 -37.82
N GLY A 791 10.03 -17.42 -37.69
CA GLY A 791 10.75 -18.04 -38.82
C GLY A 791 12.09 -17.40 -39.17
N GLN A 792 12.44 -16.26 -38.56
CA GLN A 792 13.72 -15.60 -38.80
C GLN A 792 14.87 -16.42 -38.22
N LYS A 793 15.92 -16.65 -39.01
CA LYS A 793 17.16 -17.24 -38.50
C LYS A 793 17.94 -16.20 -37.69
N VAL A 794 18.10 -16.45 -36.40
CA VAL A 794 18.85 -15.58 -35.47
C VAL A 794 20.00 -16.35 -34.84
N MET A 795 21.12 -15.67 -34.62
CA MET A 795 22.20 -16.20 -33.79
C MET A 795 21.85 -15.92 -32.34
N ASP A 796 21.72 -16.96 -31.53
CA ASP A 796 21.39 -16.83 -30.12
C ASP A 796 22.28 -17.72 -29.28
N THR A 797 22.57 -17.26 -28.06
CA THR A 797 23.30 -18.02 -27.07
C THR A 797 22.29 -18.74 -26.20
N VAL A 798 22.36 -20.06 -26.21
CA VAL A 798 21.40 -20.94 -25.52
C VAL A 798 22.14 -22.00 -24.70
N TRP A 799 21.47 -22.52 -23.68
CA TRP A 799 21.93 -23.69 -22.96
C TRP A 799 21.57 -24.95 -23.75
N VAL A 800 22.54 -25.81 -23.99
CA VAL A 800 22.32 -27.12 -24.61
C VAL A 800 22.64 -28.21 -23.56
N PRO A 801 21.67 -29.06 -23.19
CA PRO A 801 21.92 -30.16 -22.27
C PRO A 801 22.90 -31.18 -22.86
N GLY A 802 23.56 -31.94 -21.99
CA GLY A 802 24.43 -33.05 -22.38
C GLY A 802 23.66 -34.18 -23.06
N ASP A 803 24.35 -34.96 -23.90
CA ASP A 803 23.79 -36.10 -24.65
C ASP A 803 23.68 -37.41 -23.83
N GLY A 804 24.00 -37.37 -22.54
CA GLY A 804 23.91 -38.53 -21.64
C GLY A 804 25.10 -39.49 -21.71
N GLU A 805 26.09 -39.26 -22.58
CA GLU A 805 27.35 -40.04 -22.66
C GLU A 805 28.46 -39.44 -21.77
N GLY A 806 28.09 -38.85 -20.63
CA GLY A 806 29.03 -38.19 -19.71
C GLY A 806 29.52 -36.80 -20.16
N GLN A 807 28.92 -36.23 -21.22
CA GLN A 807 29.13 -34.83 -21.59
C GLN A 807 28.23 -33.92 -20.76
N GLN A 808 28.83 -32.95 -20.06
CA GLN A 808 28.07 -31.93 -19.34
C GLN A 808 27.39 -30.96 -20.32
N GLY A 809 26.24 -30.41 -19.90
CA GLY A 809 25.59 -29.34 -20.63
C GLY A 809 26.49 -28.11 -20.79
N GLN A 810 26.28 -27.34 -21.85
CA GLN A 810 27.15 -26.22 -22.20
C GLN A 810 26.39 -25.08 -22.88
N VAL A 811 26.89 -23.86 -22.67
CA VAL A 811 26.40 -22.67 -23.36
C VAL A 811 27.00 -22.64 -24.77
N ARG A 812 26.16 -22.54 -25.79
CA ARG A 812 26.58 -22.44 -27.19
C ARG A 812 25.83 -21.34 -27.91
N THR A 813 26.56 -20.56 -28.70
CA THR A 813 25.95 -19.68 -29.68
C THR A 813 25.64 -20.49 -30.93
N MET A 814 24.35 -20.59 -31.27
CA MET A 814 23.89 -21.33 -32.44
C MET A 814 22.85 -20.54 -33.21
N GLN A 815 22.68 -20.91 -34.48
CA GLN A 815 21.61 -20.39 -35.30
C GLN A 815 20.32 -21.13 -34.92
N ARG A 816 19.30 -20.39 -34.49
CA ARG A 816 17.95 -20.92 -34.28
C ARG A 816 16.94 -20.18 -35.13
N GLU A 817 15.80 -20.82 -35.34
CA GLU A 817 14.62 -20.17 -35.91
C GLU A 817 13.88 -19.44 -34.79
N ALA A 818 13.52 -18.18 -35.02
CA ALA A 818 12.83 -17.37 -34.03
C ALA A 818 11.37 -17.80 -33.88
N GLY A 819 10.93 -17.94 -32.62
CA GLY A 819 9.53 -18.12 -32.27
C GLY A 819 8.72 -16.83 -32.45
N ASN A 820 7.41 -16.93 -32.24
CA ASN A 820 6.49 -15.79 -32.25
C ASN A 820 6.40 -15.08 -30.88
N ASP A 821 7.01 -15.66 -29.85
CA ASP A 821 6.90 -15.36 -28.42
C ASP A 821 8.11 -14.66 -27.81
N GLY A 822 9.12 -14.29 -28.60
CA GLY A 822 10.34 -13.64 -28.10
C GLY A 822 10.12 -12.37 -27.26
N PHE A 823 9.00 -11.65 -27.43
CA PHE A 823 8.66 -10.48 -26.62
C PHE A 823 8.06 -10.81 -25.24
N CYS A 824 7.70 -12.07 -24.99
CA CYS A 824 7.02 -12.49 -23.77
C CYS A 824 7.96 -12.74 -22.59
N GLY A 825 9.20 -13.16 -22.85
CA GLY A 825 10.09 -13.64 -21.80
C GLY A 825 11.26 -12.75 -21.42
N ARG A 826 12.05 -13.30 -20.51
CA ARG A 826 13.35 -12.80 -20.05
C ARG A 826 14.27 -13.98 -19.78
N ARG A 827 15.58 -13.72 -19.62
CA ARG A 827 16.52 -14.75 -19.16
C ARG A 827 16.18 -15.18 -17.74
N GLY A 828 16.04 -16.49 -17.54
CA GLY A 828 15.67 -17.06 -16.26
C GLY A 828 15.11 -18.47 -16.43
N LEU A 829 14.99 -19.19 -15.32
CA LEU A 829 14.35 -20.49 -15.25
C LEU A 829 13.83 -20.71 -13.83
N GLU A 830 12.54 -21.01 -13.71
CA GLU A 830 11.95 -21.53 -12.48
C GLU A 830 11.39 -22.93 -12.73
N VAL A 831 11.58 -23.82 -11.76
CA VAL A 831 11.13 -25.21 -11.83
C VAL A 831 10.21 -25.56 -10.67
N LEU A 832 9.35 -26.54 -10.87
CA LEU A 832 8.42 -27.04 -9.86
C LEU A 832 9.19 -27.78 -8.75
N VAL A 833 8.83 -27.50 -7.50
CA VAL A 833 9.22 -28.30 -6.33
C VAL A 833 8.22 -29.46 -6.19
N GLU A 834 8.59 -30.64 -6.67
CA GLU A 834 7.67 -31.80 -6.76
C GLU A 834 7.29 -32.36 -5.39
N GLU A 835 8.25 -32.41 -4.45
CA GLU A 835 8.04 -32.82 -3.06
C GLU A 835 8.06 -31.60 -2.15
N ARG A 836 6.93 -30.89 -2.09
CA ARG A 836 6.80 -29.65 -1.32
C ARG A 836 6.71 -29.92 0.19
N MET A 837 7.62 -29.35 0.98
CA MET A 837 7.45 -29.29 2.43
C MET A 837 6.37 -28.26 2.83
N PRO A 838 5.63 -28.46 3.93
CA PRO A 838 4.66 -27.46 4.41
C PRO A 838 5.32 -26.08 4.59
N GLY A 839 4.79 -25.07 3.89
CA GLY A 839 5.30 -23.68 3.92
C GLY A 839 6.44 -23.36 2.94
N GLN A 840 6.96 -24.32 2.18
CA GLN A 840 7.93 -24.08 1.10
C GLN A 840 7.23 -23.43 -0.12
N ASP A 841 7.92 -22.63 -0.93
CA ASP A 841 7.37 -22.17 -2.23
C ASP A 841 7.17 -23.38 -3.18
N GLY A 842 6.15 -23.31 -4.05
CA GLY A 842 5.88 -24.35 -5.04
C GLY A 842 6.86 -24.36 -6.21
N PHE A 843 7.63 -23.28 -6.38
CA PHE A 843 8.63 -23.13 -7.43
C PHE A 843 9.97 -22.70 -6.86
N GLU A 844 11.05 -23.03 -7.55
CA GLU A 844 12.40 -22.55 -7.21
C GLU A 844 13.13 -22.06 -8.46
N ALA A 845 13.97 -21.03 -8.28
CA ALA A 845 14.75 -20.46 -9.37
C ALA A 845 16.05 -21.24 -9.59
N ILE A 846 16.31 -21.60 -10.84
CA ILE A 846 17.57 -22.21 -11.26
C ILE A 846 18.52 -21.11 -11.73
N ARG A 847 19.76 -21.15 -11.23
CA ARG A 847 20.80 -20.19 -11.60
C ARG A 847 21.08 -20.26 -13.10
N VAL A 848 20.99 -19.12 -13.78
CA VAL A 848 21.36 -18.99 -15.20
C VAL A 848 22.87 -19.28 -15.35
N PRO A 849 23.27 -20.22 -16.25
CA PRO A 849 24.68 -20.53 -16.49
C PRO A 849 25.46 -19.30 -16.96
N ALA A 850 26.71 -19.19 -16.53
CA ALA A 850 27.58 -18.08 -16.92
C ALA A 850 27.78 -18.05 -18.44
N GLY A 851 27.62 -16.87 -19.06
CA GLY A 851 27.74 -16.66 -20.51
C GLY A 851 26.40 -16.63 -21.26
N LEU A 852 25.27 -16.76 -20.56
CA LEU A 852 23.90 -16.58 -21.10
C LEU A 852 23.27 -15.21 -20.77
N ASP A 853 23.91 -14.50 -19.83
CA ASP A 853 23.50 -13.25 -19.20
C ASP A 853 23.66 -12.00 -20.09
#